data_AF-A0A2T0SCG1-F1
#
_entry.id   AF-A0A2T0SCG1-F1
#
_cell.length_a   1.000
_cell.length_b   1.000
_cell.length_c   1.000
_cell.angle_alpha   90.00
_cell.angle_beta   90.00
_cell.angle_gamma   90.00
#
_symmetry.space_group_name_H-M   'P 1'
#
loop_
_entity.id
_entity.type
_entity.pdbx_description
1 polymer ?
#
loop_
_entity_poly.entity_id
_entity_poly.type
_entity_poly.pdbx_seq_one_letter_code
_entity_poly.pdbx_strand_id
1 'polypeptide(L)'
;MLPTRMMLVAGLLSMTAIGQDTLAQTTAKRATASVRATKADAPIALNRVLVFSKTKGFRHASIPAGKRAIMKLGQENGFAVDTTEDASKFSEENLKKYGAVIWLSTTGNVLDDAQQAAFERYIQAGGGYVGIHAAADTEYDWPWYNQLVGAYFLSHPKQQNVNIMVVDKNHPSTKMLPDVWKRYDELYNYKSIVPEIKVLGKLDEKSYEGGQNGDNHPFIWYRDFDGGKSFYTGGGHTDESYVEPLFLQHLLGGIKSVMASSLKFGQAKTMPYPEENRFDRQVLTASLDEPTELAVLDNGKVLFAERKGDLKLYNPKTKAVKTVARIPVYTKFEYGLMGLNIDPNFKQNKFVYLYYSPTMRAEAPADTAQHLSRFVYDDAKDTLLMATEKVLLTVPVKRTGCCHTGGSIAWDRKGNLYLSTGDDTNPFDSKGFSPSDNRPGRQGWDARSTSSNTNDLRGKILRIHPEANGTYSIPDGNLFPKGTDKARPEIYVMGNRNPYRISVDQRTGFLYWGEVGPDAANNDDKRGPRGHDEMNQARKAGYFGWPLFVADNRPYNAHNFADSTSGPLFDPMKPINDSPHNTGLQSLPPAQKAFIYYPYAESPEFGEIVGKGGRNAMGGPVYYYDDYAESNVKFPRHYDGKFFAYDWMRDWIHPVTMNANGDFVKMETFMPNTTFSHVIDMQFAPDGSLYTLEYGQRWFAANDDARLSRITYNAGNRRPVVVASASKTVGATPMTVKFNASKSSDYDGDALRYEWTFGPGMPKQTTATPTVTFTKPGTYNATVRVTDAAGNVATQTMPIRVGNAEPVVDLNVAGNKTFYFPNQPVKYAVKVSDKEDGTLAKGISPEEVTMTINYLEGFDKTMLAQGHQANTGYATGRRLIELSDCKSCHALNQKSIGPAYMDVAKKYKGSSQAEGRLAAKVIKGGAGVWGEQPMSAHPQLTNQEASEMVRYILSLANNKPANSQPLAGDYKPATQEKPGSYVLTASYTDRGNGAIGPLTQSRTVALRSPILKATAADKKNAIFEYDVPKLGKAAIGTTSGSYVMFDSLDMTGLRGLSATAFASDERGVGGKLEVHLDTPTGPLLGAADVKVGTNGPVNLPFNSPATGMHRLYLVFVNPSAGPKPLFALTTIQFQNQPM
;
A
#
# COMPACT_ATOMS: atom_id res chain seq x y z
N MET A 1 7.95 61.69 -18.72
CA MET A 1 8.74 62.55 -19.62
C MET A 1 10.13 61.95 -19.81
N LEU A 2 10.84 62.37 -20.85
CA LEU A 2 12.27 62.11 -21.12
C LEU A 2 13.18 62.96 -20.18
N PRO A 3 14.53 62.81 -20.15
CA PRO A 3 15.37 61.60 -20.28
C PRO A 3 16.69 61.61 -19.42
N THR A 4 17.55 60.58 -19.62
CA THR A 4 19.06 60.51 -19.72
C THR A 4 19.98 61.70 -19.30
N ARG A 5 21.30 61.58 -19.00
CA ARG A 5 22.38 60.57 -19.29
C ARG A 5 23.71 60.87 -18.54
N MET A 6 24.80 60.13 -18.89
CA MET A 6 26.27 60.42 -18.76
C MET A 6 26.99 59.89 -17.49
N MET A 7 28.32 59.63 -17.39
CA MET A 7 29.54 59.33 -18.25
C MET A 7 30.71 59.00 -17.24
N LEU A 8 31.91 58.41 -17.45
CA LEU A 8 32.73 57.64 -18.45
C LEU A 8 33.69 56.71 -17.60
N VAL A 9 34.40 55.63 -18.02
CA VAL A 9 35.62 55.42 -18.87
C VAL A 9 36.89 56.18 -18.32
N ALA A 10 38.15 55.69 -18.28
CA ALA A 10 38.87 54.60 -18.98
C ALA A 10 40.11 54.03 -18.22
N GLY A 11 40.78 52.99 -18.79
CA GLY A 11 42.21 52.62 -18.56
C GLY A 11 42.45 51.09 -18.56
N LEU A 12 42.96 50.44 -19.61
CA LEU A 12 44.34 50.38 -20.20
C LEU A 12 45.37 49.60 -19.33
N LEU A 13 46.22 48.70 -19.86
CA LEU A 13 46.41 48.19 -21.25
C LEU A 13 45.86 46.73 -21.35
N SER A 14 46.37 45.66 -22.00
CA SER A 14 47.46 45.27 -22.95
C SER A 14 47.17 43.79 -23.39
N MET A 15 47.63 43.17 -24.48
CA MET A 15 48.59 43.50 -25.57
C MET A 15 48.27 42.69 -26.88
N THR A 16 49.25 42.58 -27.78
CA THR A 16 49.32 41.86 -29.10
C THR A 16 49.58 40.34 -28.99
N ALA A 17 49.38 39.46 -29.99
CA ALA A 17 48.67 39.39 -31.30
C ALA A 17 48.78 37.89 -31.78
N ILE A 18 48.63 37.35 -33.02
CA ILE A 18 48.46 37.80 -34.42
C ILE A 18 47.65 36.70 -35.16
N GLY A 19 46.89 37.00 -36.25
CA GLY A 19 46.37 35.99 -37.19
C GLY A 19 45.34 36.53 -38.20
N GLN A 20 45.29 36.00 -39.43
CA GLN A 20 44.34 36.37 -40.51
C GLN A 20 43.37 35.21 -40.88
N ASP A 21 42.39 35.51 -41.73
CA ASP A 21 41.39 34.63 -42.37
C ASP A 21 40.48 33.81 -41.43
N THR A 22 39.23 34.20 -41.23
CA THR A 22 38.14 33.86 -42.18
C THR A 22 36.83 34.58 -41.85
N LEU A 23 35.99 34.83 -42.86
CA LEU A 23 34.61 35.32 -42.68
C LEU A 23 33.65 34.15 -42.36
N ALA A 24 33.70 33.62 -41.12
CA ALA A 24 32.88 32.48 -40.71
C ALA A 24 32.44 32.51 -39.22
N GLN A 25 31.16 32.19 -39.00
CA GLN A 25 30.54 31.58 -37.81
C GLN A 25 31.03 31.97 -36.40
N THR A 26 30.17 32.62 -35.59
CA THR A 26 30.12 32.34 -34.13
C THR A 26 28.76 32.61 -33.46
N THR A 27 27.64 32.33 -34.13
CA THR A 27 26.38 32.08 -33.38
C THR A 27 26.54 30.80 -32.55
N ALA A 28 26.62 30.94 -31.23
CA ALA A 28 26.87 29.83 -30.32
C ALA A 28 25.80 28.74 -30.50
N LYS A 29 26.24 27.50 -30.80
CA LYS A 29 25.36 26.37 -31.07
C LYS A 29 24.50 26.08 -29.83
N ARG A 30 23.19 26.33 -29.93
CA ARG A 30 22.23 25.45 -29.26
C ARG A 30 22.57 24.04 -29.73
N ALA A 31 22.95 23.16 -28.81
CA ALA A 31 22.88 21.73 -29.06
C ALA A 31 21.40 21.33 -29.09
N THR A 32 20.71 21.66 -30.19
CA THR A 32 19.52 20.93 -30.59
C THR A 32 19.99 19.51 -30.81
N ALA A 33 19.84 18.66 -29.79
CA ALA A 33 19.90 17.23 -29.97
C ALA A 33 18.93 16.92 -31.12
N SER A 34 19.47 16.46 -32.24
CA SER A 34 18.65 15.97 -33.33
C SER A 34 17.98 14.72 -32.80
N VAL A 35 16.79 14.89 -32.22
CA VAL A 35 15.79 13.83 -32.19
C VAL A 35 15.80 13.30 -33.61
N ARG A 36 16.35 12.09 -33.80
CA ARG A 36 16.08 11.34 -35.01
C ARG A 36 14.58 11.27 -35.03
N ALA A 37 13.95 11.96 -35.97
CA ALA A 37 12.55 11.74 -36.25
C ALA A 37 12.45 10.23 -36.48
N THR A 38 11.83 9.53 -35.54
CA THR A 38 11.35 8.18 -35.79
C THR A 38 10.58 8.29 -37.08
N LYS A 39 10.77 7.32 -37.99
CA LYS A 39 9.94 7.24 -39.21
C LYS A 39 8.51 7.44 -38.74
N ALA A 40 7.84 8.49 -39.21
CA ALA A 40 6.45 8.71 -38.86
C ALA A 40 5.70 7.44 -39.30
N ASP A 41 5.25 6.65 -38.33
CA ASP A 41 4.67 5.35 -38.61
C ASP A 41 3.52 5.55 -39.59
N ALA A 42 3.53 4.79 -40.68
CA ALA A 42 2.47 4.88 -41.68
C ALA A 42 1.13 4.70 -40.95
N PRO A 43 0.17 5.63 -41.11
CA PRO A 43 -0.95 5.78 -40.18
C PRO A 43 -1.68 4.45 -40.04
N ILE A 44 -1.59 3.86 -38.84
CA ILE A 44 -2.17 2.56 -38.55
C ILE A 44 -3.68 2.69 -38.75
N ALA A 45 -4.21 2.00 -39.75
CA ALA A 45 -5.65 1.93 -39.95
C ALA A 45 -6.27 1.30 -38.70
N LEU A 46 -7.05 2.07 -37.95
CA LEU A 46 -7.61 1.70 -36.64
C LEU A 46 -8.78 0.69 -36.73
N ASN A 47 -8.73 -0.18 -37.73
CA ASN A 47 -9.62 -1.32 -37.95
C ASN A 47 -9.27 -2.45 -36.96
N ARG A 48 -9.22 -2.14 -35.67
CA ARG A 48 -8.91 -3.06 -34.57
C ARG A 48 -9.63 -2.61 -33.31
N VAL A 49 -10.17 -3.55 -32.54
CA VAL A 49 -10.81 -3.30 -31.23
C VAL A 49 -10.23 -4.18 -30.12
N LEU A 50 -10.25 -3.66 -28.89
CA LEU A 50 -9.80 -4.38 -27.70
C LEU A 50 -11.00 -4.78 -26.85
N VAL A 51 -11.25 -6.07 -26.68
CA VAL A 51 -12.29 -6.60 -25.78
C VAL A 51 -11.70 -6.83 -24.38
N PHE A 52 -12.13 -6.03 -23.41
CA PHE A 52 -11.76 -6.14 -22.00
C PHE A 52 -12.90 -6.76 -21.19
N SER A 53 -12.59 -7.75 -20.34
CA SER A 53 -13.60 -8.43 -19.50
C SER A 53 -13.02 -8.86 -18.15
N LYS A 54 -12.23 -7.99 -17.52
CA LYS A 54 -11.75 -8.18 -16.15
C LYS A 54 -12.92 -7.95 -15.17
N THR A 55 -13.00 -8.78 -14.15
CA THR A 55 -14.07 -8.76 -13.13
C THR A 55 -13.43 -8.83 -11.74
N LYS A 56 -13.61 -7.79 -10.92
CA LYS A 56 -13.38 -7.86 -9.45
C LYS A 56 -14.67 -8.18 -8.68
N GLY A 57 -15.84 -7.90 -9.25
CA GLY A 57 -17.15 -8.26 -8.71
C GLY A 57 -17.66 -9.62 -9.22
N PHE A 58 -18.95 -9.70 -9.49
CA PHE A 58 -19.57 -10.89 -10.11
C PHE A 58 -18.98 -11.19 -11.50
N ARG A 59 -19.03 -12.46 -11.95
CA ARG A 59 -18.49 -12.87 -13.24
C ARG A 59 -19.52 -13.63 -14.06
N HIS A 60 -20.02 -12.98 -15.10
CA HIS A 60 -21.03 -13.50 -16.02
C HIS A 60 -20.51 -14.69 -16.83
N ALA A 61 -21.35 -15.72 -16.95
CA ALA A 61 -21.03 -16.95 -17.69
C ALA A 61 -20.79 -16.70 -19.20
N SER A 62 -21.39 -15.64 -19.75
CA SER A 62 -21.43 -15.32 -21.17
C SER A 62 -20.23 -14.54 -21.72
N ILE A 63 -19.30 -14.10 -20.87
CA ILE A 63 -18.04 -13.45 -21.29
C ILE A 63 -17.30 -14.25 -22.40
N PRO A 64 -17.17 -15.59 -22.34
CA PRO A 64 -16.57 -16.38 -23.42
C PRO A 64 -17.42 -16.42 -24.69
N ALA A 65 -18.75 -16.34 -24.59
CA ALA A 65 -19.65 -16.26 -25.75
C ALA A 65 -19.51 -14.91 -26.45
N GLY A 66 -19.54 -13.81 -25.69
CA GLY A 66 -19.33 -12.46 -26.20
C GLY A 66 -17.97 -12.28 -26.89
N LYS A 67 -16.89 -12.82 -26.31
CA LYS A 67 -15.56 -12.83 -26.97
C LYS A 67 -15.60 -13.52 -28.33
N ARG A 68 -16.17 -14.73 -28.42
CA ARG A 68 -16.31 -15.47 -29.69
C ARG A 68 -17.15 -14.71 -30.71
N ALA A 69 -18.28 -14.14 -30.28
CA ALA A 69 -19.17 -13.37 -31.14
C ALA A 69 -18.51 -12.10 -31.70
N ILE A 70 -17.83 -11.30 -30.85
CA ILE A 70 -17.14 -10.08 -31.30
C ILE A 70 -15.97 -10.44 -32.24
N MET A 71 -15.20 -11.48 -31.94
CA MET A 71 -14.15 -11.98 -32.85
C MET A 71 -14.70 -12.40 -34.21
N LYS A 72 -15.84 -13.11 -34.24
CA LYS A 72 -16.55 -13.46 -35.48
C LYS A 72 -17.01 -12.21 -36.25
N LEU A 73 -17.66 -11.27 -35.56
CA LEU A 73 -18.10 -10.01 -36.16
C LEU A 73 -16.94 -9.24 -36.80
N GLY A 74 -15.77 -9.19 -36.15
CA GLY A 74 -14.56 -8.59 -36.70
C GLY A 74 -14.06 -9.26 -37.98
N GLN A 75 -13.98 -10.59 -37.98
CA GLN A 75 -13.63 -11.39 -39.17
C GLN A 75 -14.60 -11.14 -40.34
N GLU A 76 -15.90 -11.09 -40.06
CA GLU A 76 -16.95 -10.86 -41.07
C GLU A 76 -17.03 -9.40 -41.56
N ASN A 77 -16.39 -8.44 -40.86
CA ASN A 77 -16.54 -7.00 -41.12
C ASN A 77 -15.22 -6.23 -41.30
N GLY A 78 -14.08 -6.92 -41.42
CA GLY A 78 -12.80 -6.31 -41.76
C GLY A 78 -12.13 -5.53 -40.63
N PHE A 79 -12.34 -5.92 -39.37
CA PHE A 79 -11.60 -5.37 -38.22
C PHE A 79 -11.02 -6.47 -37.32
N ALA A 80 -9.80 -6.27 -36.85
CA ALA A 80 -9.13 -7.19 -35.92
C ALA A 80 -9.70 -7.06 -34.49
N VAL A 81 -9.63 -8.15 -33.73
CA VAL A 81 -10.16 -8.22 -32.36
C VAL A 81 -9.12 -8.87 -31.46
N ASP A 82 -8.56 -8.10 -30.53
CA ASP A 82 -7.77 -8.64 -29.42
C ASP A 82 -8.65 -8.73 -28.18
N THR A 83 -8.41 -9.71 -27.29
CA THR A 83 -9.17 -9.85 -26.04
C THR A 83 -8.23 -9.95 -24.84
N THR A 84 -8.57 -9.32 -23.71
CA THR A 84 -7.74 -9.32 -22.49
C THR A 84 -8.59 -9.27 -21.22
N GLU A 85 -8.05 -9.83 -20.14
CA GLU A 85 -8.50 -9.60 -18.75
C GLU A 85 -7.38 -9.00 -17.89
N ASP A 86 -6.21 -8.77 -18.51
CA ASP A 86 -5.05 -8.09 -17.94
C ASP A 86 -5.17 -6.58 -18.21
N ALA A 87 -5.23 -5.81 -17.12
CA ALA A 87 -5.42 -4.37 -17.15
C ALA A 87 -4.15 -3.57 -17.46
N SER A 88 -2.95 -4.19 -17.41
CA SER A 88 -1.70 -3.54 -17.87
C SER A 88 -1.72 -3.20 -19.37
N LYS A 89 -2.72 -3.68 -20.10
CA LYS A 89 -2.99 -3.35 -21.50
C LYS A 89 -3.66 -1.97 -21.69
N PHE A 90 -4.10 -1.32 -20.60
CA PHE A 90 -4.50 0.09 -20.57
C PHE A 90 -3.28 0.99 -20.38
N SER A 91 -2.39 0.99 -21.37
CA SER A 91 -1.28 1.95 -21.48
C SER A 91 -1.45 2.77 -22.76
N GLU A 92 -0.98 4.03 -22.78
CA GLU A 92 -1.13 4.88 -23.97
C GLU A 92 -0.47 4.25 -25.22
N GLU A 93 0.69 3.61 -25.05
CA GLU A 93 1.40 2.90 -26.12
C GLU A 93 0.58 1.75 -26.72
N ASN A 94 -0.17 1.01 -25.88
CA ASN A 94 -1.03 -0.06 -26.37
C ASN A 94 -2.35 0.48 -26.95
N LEU A 95 -3.00 1.42 -26.26
CA LEU A 95 -4.30 1.98 -26.64
C LEU A 95 -4.27 2.70 -28.00
N LYS A 96 -3.11 3.24 -28.42
CA LYS A 96 -2.86 3.79 -29.77
C LYS A 96 -3.18 2.84 -30.94
N LYS A 97 -3.34 1.53 -30.69
CA LYS A 97 -3.54 0.50 -31.72
C LYS A 97 -5.03 0.25 -32.05
N TYR A 98 -5.97 0.85 -31.31
CA TYR A 98 -7.39 0.44 -31.32
C TYR A 98 -8.36 1.60 -31.67
N GLY A 99 -9.26 1.37 -32.62
CA GLY A 99 -10.36 2.29 -32.94
C GLY A 99 -11.44 2.33 -31.86
N ALA A 100 -11.67 1.23 -31.14
CA ALA A 100 -12.53 1.19 -29.97
C ALA A 100 -12.06 0.18 -28.90
N VAL A 101 -12.41 0.43 -27.64
CA VAL A 101 -12.28 -0.50 -26.52
C VAL A 101 -13.67 -0.92 -26.05
N ILE A 102 -13.89 -2.23 -25.96
CA ILE A 102 -15.17 -2.86 -25.62
C ILE A 102 -15.07 -3.44 -24.21
N TRP A 103 -15.85 -2.93 -23.27
CA TRP A 103 -15.97 -3.44 -21.90
C TRP A 103 -17.13 -4.45 -21.88
N LEU A 104 -16.77 -5.74 -21.91
CA LEU A 104 -17.69 -6.86 -22.01
C LEU A 104 -17.92 -7.46 -20.61
N SER A 105 -19.03 -7.08 -19.97
CA SER A 105 -19.44 -7.53 -18.64
C SER A 105 -18.29 -7.49 -17.60
N THR A 106 -17.58 -6.37 -17.56
CA THR A 106 -16.65 -6.02 -16.46
C THR A 106 -17.43 -5.79 -15.16
N THR A 107 -16.78 -5.90 -13.99
CA THR A 107 -17.42 -5.62 -12.68
C THR A 107 -16.41 -5.12 -11.64
N GLY A 108 -16.83 -4.18 -10.79
CA GLY A 108 -16.02 -3.54 -9.75
C GLY A 108 -14.95 -2.57 -10.28
N ASN A 109 -14.02 -2.12 -9.43
CA ASN A 109 -12.93 -1.22 -9.83
C ASN A 109 -11.78 -2.05 -10.42
N VAL A 110 -11.68 -2.11 -11.75
CA VAL A 110 -10.82 -3.03 -12.50
C VAL A 110 -9.50 -2.40 -12.95
N LEU A 111 -9.39 -1.08 -13.02
CA LEU A 111 -8.17 -0.32 -13.35
C LEU A 111 -7.46 0.22 -12.09
N ASP A 112 -6.28 0.81 -12.28
CA ASP A 112 -5.58 1.68 -11.32
C ASP A 112 -5.43 3.12 -11.88
N ASP A 113 -4.96 4.08 -11.08
CA ASP A 113 -4.85 5.50 -11.47
C ASP A 113 -4.10 5.72 -12.80
N ALA A 114 -3.05 4.93 -13.07
CA ALA A 114 -2.26 5.05 -14.28
C ALA A 114 -3.01 4.53 -15.51
N GLN A 115 -3.75 3.42 -15.35
CA GLN A 115 -4.61 2.85 -16.38
C GLN A 115 -5.86 3.71 -16.63
N GLN A 116 -6.45 4.29 -15.58
CA GLN A 116 -7.52 5.28 -15.67
C GLN A 116 -7.06 6.50 -16.48
N ALA A 117 -5.93 7.11 -16.11
CA ALA A 117 -5.36 8.26 -16.83
C ALA A 117 -5.02 7.94 -18.29
N ALA A 118 -4.49 6.75 -18.58
CA ALA A 118 -4.25 6.30 -19.95
C ALA A 118 -5.54 6.13 -20.77
N PHE A 119 -6.65 5.72 -20.13
CA PHE A 119 -7.93 5.54 -20.78
C PHE A 119 -8.70 6.86 -20.97
N GLU A 120 -8.66 7.76 -19.98
CA GLU A 120 -9.06 9.18 -20.11
C GLU A 120 -8.41 9.81 -21.34
N ARG A 121 -7.07 9.70 -21.44
CA ARG A 121 -6.30 10.21 -22.57
C ARG A 121 -6.65 9.54 -23.90
N TYR A 122 -7.01 8.27 -23.91
CA TYR A 122 -7.46 7.55 -25.11
C TYR A 122 -8.80 8.07 -25.63
N ILE A 123 -9.79 8.27 -24.75
CA ILE A 123 -11.08 8.84 -25.14
C ILE A 123 -10.90 10.30 -25.57
N GLN A 124 -10.14 11.11 -24.82
CA GLN A 124 -9.84 12.50 -25.21
C GLN A 124 -9.06 12.62 -26.53
N ALA A 125 -8.29 11.59 -26.92
CA ALA A 125 -7.65 11.49 -28.22
C ALA A 125 -8.63 11.17 -29.37
N GLY A 126 -9.91 10.92 -29.09
CA GLY A 126 -10.94 10.55 -30.07
C GLY A 126 -11.33 9.07 -30.06
N GLY A 127 -10.88 8.28 -29.08
CA GLY A 127 -11.14 6.85 -28.98
C GLY A 127 -12.61 6.47 -28.77
N GLY A 128 -12.98 5.29 -29.25
CA GLY A 128 -14.31 4.70 -29.06
C GLY A 128 -14.40 3.83 -27.80
N TYR A 129 -15.53 3.90 -27.11
CA TYR A 129 -15.91 3.03 -26.00
C TYR A 129 -17.23 2.32 -26.32
N VAL A 130 -17.28 1.01 -26.03
CA VAL A 130 -18.51 0.22 -26.02
C VAL A 130 -18.66 -0.44 -24.65
N GLY A 131 -19.74 -0.15 -23.93
CA GLY A 131 -20.14 -0.89 -22.74
C GLY A 131 -21.20 -1.93 -23.07
N ILE A 132 -21.03 -3.17 -22.58
CA ILE A 132 -22.00 -4.27 -22.74
C ILE A 132 -22.39 -4.77 -21.35
N HIS A 133 -23.70 -4.81 -21.09
CA HIS A 133 -24.33 -5.32 -19.88
C HIS A 133 -23.66 -4.78 -18.61
N ALA A 134 -22.85 -5.59 -17.91
CA ALA A 134 -22.29 -5.23 -16.60
C ALA A 134 -21.20 -4.14 -16.63
N ALA A 135 -20.85 -3.59 -17.79
CA ALA A 135 -19.99 -2.41 -17.87
C ALA A 135 -20.47 -1.20 -17.04
N ALA A 136 -21.76 -1.14 -16.67
CA ALA A 136 -22.32 -0.15 -15.73
C ALA A 136 -22.11 -0.49 -14.23
N ASP A 137 -21.72 -1.73 -13.89
CA ASP A 137 -21.31 -2.20 -12.56
C ASP A 137 -19.78 -2.11 -12.36
N THR A 138 -19.13 -1.11 -12.98
CA THR A 138 -17.66 -1.00 -13.04
C THR A 138 -17.19 0.42 -12.69
N GLU A 139 -16.00 0.55 -12.06
CA GLU A 139 -15.32 1.83 -11.73
C GLU A 139 -16.17 2.86 -10.94
N TYR A 140 -16.91 2.43 -9.91
CA TYR A 140 -17.81 3.32 -9.15
C TYR A 140 -17.12 4.60 -8.63
N ASP A 141 -15.90 4.47 -8.15
CA ASP A 141 -15.15 5.56 -7.49
C ASP A 141 -14.46 6.52 -8.48
N TRP A 142 -14.74 6.39 -9.78
CA TRP A 142 -14.20 7.25 -10.84
C TRP A 142 -15.33 8.01 -11.56
N PRO A 143 -15.78 9.19 -11.06
CA PRO A 143 -16.94 9.90 -11.60
C PRO A 143 -16.86 10.28 -13.09
N TRP A 144 -15.66 10.34 -13.68
CA TRP A 144 -15.46 10.51 -15.12
C TRP A 144 -15.91 9.26 -15.91
N TYR A 145 -15.76 8.05 -15.35
CA TYR A 145 -16.31 6.84 -15.97
C TYR A 145 -17.84 6.83 -15.98
N ASN A 146 -18.54 7.30 -14.93
CA ASN A 146 -20.00 7.48 -14.99
C ASN A 146 -20.42 8.36 -16.19
N GLN A 147 -19.63 9.39 -16.50
CA GLN A 147 -19.86 10.28 -17.64
C GLN A 147 -19.56 9.60 -19.00
N LEU A 148 -18.65 8.62 -19.04
CA LEU A 148 -18.38 7.79 -20.20
C LEU A 148 -19.45 6.72 -20.43
N VAL A 149 -19.74 5.87 -19.42
CA VAL A 149 -20.73 4.78 -19.54
C VAL A 149 -22.16 5.30 -19.55
N GLY A 150 -22.45 6.43 -18.90
CA GLY A 150 -23.72 7.16 -18.94
C GLY A 150 -24.66 6.88 -17.76
N ALA A 151 -24.49 5.77 -17.04
CA ALA A 151 -25.15 5.50 -15.78
C ALA A 151 -24.44 4.37 -15.01
N TYR A 152 -24.62 4.32 -13.69
CA TYR A 152 -24.12 3.24 -12.83
C TYR A 152 -25.22 2.23 -12.49
N PHE A 153 -24.85 0.98 -12.26
CA PHE A 153 -25.75 -0.06 -11.74
C PHE A 153 -26.25 0.28 -10.32
N LEU A 154 -27.52 -0.02 -10.05
CA LEU A 154 -28.20 0.11 -8.76
C LEU A 154 -28.66 -1.25 -8.21
N SER A 155 -29.34 -2.03 -9.05
CA SER A 155 -29.87 -3.36 -8.73
C SER A 155 -30.29 -4.09 -10.01
N HIS A 156 -30.56 -5.39 -9.95
CA HIS A 156 -31.27 -6.12 -11.00
C HIS A 156 -32.42 -6.94 -10.39
N PRO A 157 -33.52 -7.19 -11.12
CA PRO A 157 -34.52 -8.17 -10.74
C PRO A 157 -34.11 -9.56 -11.22
N LYS A 158 -35.04 -10.52 -11.19
CA LYS A 158 -34.89 -11.83 -11.84
C LYS A 158 -34.72 -11.66 -13.36
N GLN A 159 -33.98 -12.58 -13.99
CA GLN A 159 -33.99 -12.76 -15.45
C GLN A 159 -35.41 -13.11 -15.92
N GLN A 160 -35.89 -12.45 -16.97
CA GLN A 160 -37.26 -12.58 -17.46
C GLN A 160 -37.40 -12.03 -18.89
N ASN A 161 -38.57 -12.26 -19.49
CA ASN A 161 -38.91 -11.64 -20.78
C ASN A 161 -39.20 -10.15 -20.59
N VAL A 162 -38.81 -9.33 -21.57
CA VAL A 162 -38.98 -7.87 -21.54
C VAL A 162 -39.31 -7.32 -22.93
N ASN A 163 -40.11 -6.26 -22.98
CA ASN A 163 -40.27 -5.39 -24.14
C ASN A 163 -39.23 -4.24 -24.08
N ILE A 164 -38.39 -4.11 -25.11
CA ILE A 164 -37.54 -2.93 -25.31
C ILE A 164 -38.21 -2.03 -26.35
N MET A 165 -38.60 -0.82 -25.97
CA MET A 165 -39.15 0.18 -26.88
C MET A 165 -38.01 0.91 -27.59
N VAL A 166 -37.90 0.78 -28.91
CA VAL A 166 -36.86 1.45 -29.72
C VAL A 166 -37.35 2.85 -30.08
N VAL A 167 -36.72 3.87 -29.50
CA VAL A 167 -37.16 5.28 -29.60
C VAL A 167 -36.39 6.10 -30.63
N ASP A 168 -35.23 5.62 -31.09
CA ASP A 168 -34.54 6.16 -32.27
C ASP A 168 -34.03 5.00 -33.15
N LYS A 169 -34.37 5.05 -34.44
CA LYS A 169 -34.01 4.05 -35.47
C LYS A 169 -33.03 4.58 -36.51
N ASN A 170 -32.54 5.81 -36.34
CA ASN A 170 -31.55 6.40 -37.24
C ASN A 170 -30.12 5.92 -36.91
N HIS A 171 -29.86 5.59 -35.65
CA HIS A 171 -28.55 5.13 -35.20
C HIS A 171 -28.20 3.73 -35.76
N PRO A 172 -26.93 3.46 -36.17
CA PRO A 172 -26.54 2.19 -36.79
C PRO A 172 -26.81 0.93 -35.94
N SER A 173 -26.88 1.03 -34.61
CA SER A 173 -27.18 -0.10 -33.71
C SER A 173 -28.67 -0.41 -33.55
N THR A 174 -29.58 0.46 -33.99
CA THR A 174 -31.04 0.27 -33.78
C THR A 174 -31.86 0.27 -35.06
N LYS A 175 -31.28 0.71 -36.19
CA LYS A 175 -31.94 0.75 -37.51
C LYS A 175 -32.56 -0.58 -37.96
N MET A 176 -31.99 -1.72 -37.56
CA MET A 176 -32.48 -3.07 -37.92
C MET A 176 -33.50 -3.65 -36.94
N LEU A 177 -33.75 -3.00 -35.79
CA LEU A 177 -34.62 -3.53 -34.75
C LEU A 177 -36.11 -3.26 -35.05
N PRO A 178 -37.03 -4.11 -34.57
CA PRO A 178 -38.45 -3.78 -34.51
C PRO A 178 -38.71 -2.66 -33.48
N ASP A 179 -39.85 -1.98 -33.58
CA ASP A 179 -40.19 -0.84 -32.71
C ASP A 179 -40.38 -1.29 -31.24
N VAL A 180 -40.80 -2.54 -31.04
CA VAL A 180 -40.74 -3.26 -29.76
C VAL A 180 -39.91 -4.53 -29.96
N TRP A 181 -38.68 -4.54 -29.43
CA TRP A 181 -37.79 -5.69 -29.46
C TRP A 181 -37.95 -6.50 -28.18
N LYS A 182 -38.38 -7.76 -28.31
CA LYS A 182 -38.60 -8.66 -27.18
C LYS A 182 -37.35 -9.49 -26.91
N ARG A 183 -36.91 -9.55 -25.66
CA ARG A 183 -35.74 -10.34 -25.21
C ARG A 183 -36.07 -11.13 -23.95
N TYR A 184 -35.26 -12.16 -23.68
CA TYR A 184 -35.02 -12.69 -22.35
C TYR A 184 -33.57 -12.33 -21.95
N ASP A 185 -33.40 -11.59 -20.86
CA ASP A 185 -32.10 -11.05 -20.43
C ASP A 185 -32.12 -10.76 -18.90
N GLU A 186 -30.99 -10.35 -18.34
CA GLU A 186 -30.94 -9.70 -17.02
C GLU A 186 -30.99 -8.18 -17.18
N LEU A 187 -31.79 -7.50 -16.35
CA LEU A 187 -32.19 -6.11 -16.56
C LEU A 187 -31.60 -5.24 -15.45
N TYR A 188 -30.79 -4.25 -15.78
CA TYR A 188 -30.12 -3.42 -14.78
C TYR A 188 -30.95 -2.17 -14.49
N ASN A 189 -31.36 -1.99 -13.23
CA ASN A 189 -31.80 -0.69 -12.74
C ASN A 189 -30.57 0.21 -12.54
N TYR A 190 -30.70 1.49 -12.85
CA TYR A 190 -29.58 2.44 -12.84
C TYR A 190 -29.72 3.56 -11.80
N LYS A 191 -28.56 4.05 -11.33
CA LYS A 191 -28.38 5.26 -10.52
C LYS A 191 -27.42 6.23 -11.24
N SER A 192 -27.41 7.48 -10.81
CA SER A 192 -26.51 8.52 -11.35
C SER A 192 -26.59 8.71 -12.88
N ILE A 193 -27.77 8.47 -13.46
CA ILE A 193 -28.03 8.56 -14.91
C ILE A 193 -27.69 9.96 -15.41
N VAL A 194 -26.84 10.04 -16.44
CA VAL A 194 -26.29 11.29 -16.97
C VAL A 194 -27.27 11.93 -17.95
N PRO A 195 -27.74 13.18 -17.73
CA PRO A 195 -28.83 13.76 -18.53
C PRO A 195 -28.57 13.90 -20.03
N GLU A 196 -27.32 13.99 -20.48
CA GLU A 196 -27.00 14.21 -21.90
C GLU A 196 -26.95 12.93 -22.76
N ILE A 197 -27.13 11.74 -22.18
CA ILE A 197 -27.15 10.48 -22.95
C ILE A 197 -28.26 10.50 -24.00
N LYS A 198 -27.97 9.95 -25.19
CA LYS A 198 -28.93 9.83 -26.29
C LYS A 198 -29.52 8.43 -26.26
N VAL A 199 -30.65 8.30 -25.58
CA VAL A 199 -31.39 7.04 -25.43
C VAL A 199 -31.94 6.62 -26.80
N LEU A 200 -31.54 5.43 -27.24
CA LEU A 200 -31.98 4.78 -28.48
C LEU A 200 -33.07 3.74 -28.22
N GLY A 201 -33.08 3.16 -27.01
CA GLY A 201 -34.09 2.19 -26.57
C GLY A 201 -34.28 2.23 -25.06
N LYS A 202 -35.53 2.01 -24.62
CA LYS A 202 -35.96 1.99 -23.23
C LYS A 202 -36.51 0.62 -22.83
N LEU A 203 -36.46 0.28 -21.55
CA LEU A 203 -37.25 -0.82 -21.02
C LEU A 203 -38.69 -0.37 -20.75
N ASP A 204 -39.66 -1.21 -21.11
CA ASP A 204 -41.05 -1.08 -20.71
C ASP A 204 -41.26 -1.80 -19.36
N GLU A 205 -41.21 -1.05 -18.26
CA GLU A 205 -41.41 -1.59 -16.89
C GLU A 205 -42.82 -2.17 -16.64
N LYS A 206 -43.75 -2.10 -17.60
CA LYS A 206 -45.06 -2.80 -17.52
C LYS A 206 -45.01 -4.20 -18.13
N SER A 207 -43.89 -4.58 -18.76
CA SER A 207 -43.69 -5.90 -19.36
C SER A 207 -42.97 -6.91 -18.46
N TYR A 208 -42.43 -6.47 -17.32
CA TYR A 208 -41.62 -7.29 -16.41
C TYR A 208 -41.73 -6.81 -14.95
N GLU A 209 -41.24 -7.61 -13.99
CA GLU A 209 -41.28 -7.27 -12.56
C GLU A 209 -39.93 -6.73 -12.05
N GLY A 210 -39.97 -5.66 -11.24
CA GLY A 210 -38.81 -5.18 -10.45
C GLY A 210 -37.96 -4.06 -11.07
N GLY A 211 -38.52 -3.32 -12.04
CA GLY A 211 -37.95 -2.05 -12.49
C GLY A 211 -37.96 -0.96 -11.40
N GLN A 212 -37.03 -0.01 -11.49
CA GLN A 212 -36.87 1.11 -10.54
C GLN A 212 -36.59 2.47 -11.22
N ASN A 213 -36.72 2.58 -12.55
CA ASN A 213 -36.45 3.81 -13.30
C ASN A 213 -37.68 4.38 -14.05
N GLY A 214 -38.83 3.71 -13.99
CA GLY A 214 -40.12 4.18 -14.52
C GLY A 214 -40.18 4.27 -16.05
N ASP A 215 -41.11 5.09 -16.56
CA ASP A 215 -41.34 5.32 -18.01
C ASP A 215 -40.12 5.90 -18.79
N ASN A 216 -39.01 6.17 -18.10
CA ASN A 216 -37.77 6.68 -18.67
C ASN A 216 -36.56 5.74 -18.46
N HIS A 217 -36.76 4.48 -18.08
CA HIS A 217 -35.72 3.47 -17.96
C HIS A 217 -34.89 3.33 -19.25
N PRO A 218 -33.61 3.78 -19.30
CA PRO A 218 -32.79 3.69 -20.51
C PRO A 218 -32.18 2.30 -20.61
N PHE A 219 -32.09 1.72 -21.81
CA PHE A 219 -31.48 0.39 -22.01
C PHE A 219 -30.39 0.36 -23.09
N ILE A 220 -30.54 1.23 -24.10
CA ILE A 220 -29.57 1.41 -25.18
C ILE A 220 -29.35 2.91 -25.31
N TRP A 221 -28.10 3.37 -25.31
CA TRP A 221 -27.78 4.78 -25.52
C TRP A 221 -26.39 5.01 -26.13
N TYR A 222 -26.14 6.25 -26.57
CA TYR A 222 -24.83 6.72 -26.99
C TYR A 222 -24.56 8.14 -26.46
N ARG A 223 -23.30 8.56 -26.46
CA ARG A 223 -22.86 9.92 -26.10
C ARG A 223 -21.50 10.23 -26.75
N ASP A 224 -21.37 11.39 -27.38
CA ASP A 224 -20.04 11.95 -27.68
C ASP A 224 -19.51 12.57 -26.37
N PHE A 225 -18.37 12.12 -25.84
CA PHE A 225 -17.89 12.50 -24.50
C PHE A 225 -16.37 12.75 -24.45
N ASP A 226 -16.00 13.88 -23.84
CA ASP A 226 -14.63 14.40 -23.61
C ASP A 226 -13.68 14.48 -24.83
N GLY A 227 -14.17 14.18 -26.03
CA GLY A 227 -13.43 14.16 -27.30
C GLY A 227 -13.61 12.86 -28.09
N GLY A 228 -14.01 11.78 -27.42
CA GLY A 228 -14.27 10.46 -28.00
C GLY A 228 -15.76 10.11 -28.05
N LYS A 229 -16.06 8.83 -28.25
CA LYS A 229 -17.43 8.34 -28.44
C LYS A 229 -17.76 7.16 -27.53
N SER A 230 -18.96 7.17 -26.97
CA SER A 230 -19.50 6.11 -26.12
C SER A 230 -20.78 5.54 -26.72
N PHE A 231 -20.90 4.21 -26.69
CA PHE A 231 -22.13 3.46 -26.92
C PHE A 231 -22.31 2.43 -25.79
N TYR A 232 -23.54 2.24 -25.32
CA TYR A 232 -23.87 1.26 -24.29
C TYR A 232 -25.13 0.47 -24.65
N THR A 233 -25.14 -0.81 -24.29
CA THR A 233 -26.33 -1.66 -24.28
C THR A 233 -26.39 -2.48 -23.00
N GLY A 234 -27.55 -2.46 -22.33
CA GLY A 234 -27.78 -3.20 -21.07
C GLY A 234 -28.00 -4.71 -21.27
N GLY A 235 -28.23 -5.16 -22.50
CA GLY A 235 -28.44 -6.57 -22.83
C GLY A 235 -27.15 -7.34 -23.05
N GLY A 236 -27.26 -8.68 -23.08
CA GLY A 236 -26.12 -9.58 -23.26
C GLY A 236 -25.63 -10.22 -21.96
N HIS A 237 -26.50 -10.41 -20.97
CA HIS A 237 -26.22 -11.30 -19.84
C HIS A 237 -26.09 -12.76 -20.31
N THR A 238 -26.95 -13.17 -21.25
CA THR A 238 -27.15 -14.56 -21.69
C THR A 238 -26.20 -14.99 -22.81
N ASP A 239 -25.85 -16.28 -22.87
CA ASP A 239 -25.07 -16.86 -23.98
C ASP A 239 -25.85 -16.78 -25.30
N GLU A 240 -27.17 -16.94 -25.23
CA GLU A 240 -28.13 -16.89 -26.34
C GLU A 240 -28.09 -15.55 -27.09
N SER A 241 -27.88 -14.44 -26.37
CA SER A 241 -27.72 -13.12 -26.99
C SER A 241 -26.59 -13.10 -28.02
N TYR A 242 -25.51 -13.83 -27.77
CA TYR A 242 -24.32 -13.86 -28.63
C TYR A 242 -24.41 -14.82 -29.82
N VAL A 243 -25.59 -15.44 -30.04
CA VAL A 243 -25.94 -16.14 -31.29
C VAL A 243 -27.16 -15.55 -32.01
N GLU A 244 -27.88 -14.61 -31.39
CA GLU A 244 -29.09 -14.01 -31.96
C GLU A 244 -28.76 -12.99 -33.08
N PRO A 245 -29.34 -13.13 -34.29
CA PRO A 245 -29.02 -12.26 -35.42
C PRO A 245 -29.30 -10.76 -35.22
N LEU A 246 -30.33 -10.38 -34.45
CA LEU A 246 -30.62 -8.97 -34.16
C LEU A 246 -29.63 -8.39 -33.14
N PHE A 247 -29.32 -9.12 -32.07
CA PHE A 247 -28.34 -8.68 -31.06
C PHE A 247 -26.92 -8.56 -31.65
N LEU A 248 -26.53 -9.49 -32.53
CA LEU A 248 -25.24 -9.42 -33.24
C LEU A 248 -25.15 -8.21 -34.19
N GLN A 249 -26.22 -7.90 -34.93
CA GLN A 249 -26.28 -6.70 -35.77
C GLN A 249 -26.31 -5.41 -34.95
N HIS A 250 -27.00 -5.42 -33.81
CA HIS A 250 -27.06 -4.34 -32.84
C HIS A 250 -25.67 -4.00 -32.28
N LEU A 251 -24.94 -5.01 -31.77
CA LEU A 251 -23.55 -4.86 -31.32
C LEU A 251 -22.63 -4.35 -32.43
N LEU A 252 -22.73 -4.93 -33.64
CA LEU A 252 -21.93 -4.51 -34.79
C LEU A 252 -22.16 -3.03 -35.16
N GLY A 253 -23.41 -2.58 -35.14
CA GLY A 253 -23.77 -1.18 -35.38
C GLY A 253 -23.25 -0.24 -34.29
N GLY A 254 -23.24 -0.70 -33.03
CA GLY A 254 -22.70 0.06 -31.89
C GLY A 254 -21.18 0.21 -31.95
N ILE A 255 -20.46 -0.89 -32.22
CA ILE A 255 -19.01 -0.88 -32.42
C ILE A 255 -18.64 0.06 -33.58
N LYS A 256 -19.33 -0.06 -34.72
CA LYS A 256 -19.06 0.79 -35.90
C LYS A 256 -19.43 2.26 -35.73
N SER A 257 -20.31 2.64 -34.80
CA SER A 257 -20.65 4.07 -34.59
C SER A 257 -19.63 4.81 -33.72
N VAL A 258 -18.85 4.09 -32.90
CA VAL A 258 -17.82 4.67 -32.03
C VAL A 258 -16.38 4.48 -32.51
N MET A 259 -16.10 3.53 -33.41
CA MET A 259 -14.73 3.26 -33.90
C MET A 259 -14.06 4.50 -34.50
N ALA A 260 -12.96 4.93 -33.87
CA ALA A 260 -12.15 6.06 -34.29
C ALA A 260 -11.37 5.76 -35.58
N SER A 261 -11.31 6.74 -36.49
CA SER A 261 -10.47 6.68 -37.71
C SER A 261 -9.04 7.22 -37.50
N SER A 262 -8.82 7.98 -36.43
CA SER A 262 -7.50 8.48 -36.01
C SER A 262 -7.52 8.85 -34.52
N LEU A 263 -6.35 8.82 -33.86
CA LEU A 263 -6.20 9.22 -32.45
C LEU A 263 -5.23 10.41 -32.31
N LYS A 264 -5.62 11.41 -31.54
CA LYS A 264 -4.95 12.71 -31.39
C LYS A 264 -4.47 12.94 -29.95
N PHE A 265 -3.57 12.10 -29.44
CA PHE A 265 -3.07 12.18 -28.05
C PHE A 265 -2.41 13.51 -27.65
N GLY A 266 -2.01 14.35 -28.61
CA GLY A 266 -1.58 15.74 -28.37
C GLY A 266 -2.71 16.72 -28.04
N GLN A 267 -3.98 16.27 -28.09
CA GLN A 267 -5.17 17.03 -27.68
C GLN A 267 -5.76 16.53 -26.35
N ALA A 268 -5.19 15.47 -25.77
CA ALA A 268 -5.64 14.92 -24.49
C ALA A 268 -5.25 15.84 -23.32
N LYS A 269 -6.24 16.15 -22.47
CA LYS A 269 -6.19 17.14 -21.39
C LYS A 269 -5.64 16.54 -20.10
N THR A 270 -6.02 15.30 -19.81
CA THR A 270 -5.52 14.53 -18.67
C THR A 270 -4.02 14.34 -18.81
N MET A 271 -3.27 14.68 -17.76
CA MET A 271 -1.82 14.52 -17.74
C MET A 271 -1.44 13.03 -17.74
N PRO A 272 -0.36 12.61 -18.41
CA PRO A 272 0.15 11.25 -18.27
C PRO A 272 0.51 10.97 -16.80
N TYR A 273 0.03 9.84 -16.26
CA TYR A 273 0.37 9.44 -14.91
C TYR A 273 1.88 9.18 -14.79
N PRO A 274 2.60 9.79 -13.83
CA PRO A 274 4.04 9.63 -13.69
C PRO A 274 4.43 8.20 -13.29
N GLU A 275 5.23 7.54 -14.13
CA GLU A 275 5.82 6.24 -13.82
C GLU A 275 6.70 6.36 -12.56
N GLU A 276 6.50 5.49 -11.54
CA GLU A 276 7.24 5.57 -10.27
C GLU A 276 8.77 5.48 -10.47
N ASN A 277 9.23 4.72 -11.48
CA ASN A 277 10.65 4.59 -11.84
C ASN A 277 11.30 5.89 -12.36
N ARG A 278 10.55 6.99 -12.48
CA ARG A 278 11.08 8.33 -12.75
C ARG A 278 11.42 9.12 -11.49
N PHE A 279 11.04 8.65 -10.30
CA PHE A 279 11.37 9.31 -9.03
C PHE A 279 12.60 8.67 -8.38
N ASP A 280 13.65 9.46 -8.21
CA ASP A 280 14.87 9.07 -7.49
C ASP A 280 14.79 9.58 -6.04
N ARG A 281 14.57 8.69 -5.06
CA ARG A 281 14.61 9.00 -3.63
C ARG A 281 16.03 8.84 -3.10
N GLN A 282 16.75 9.95 -3.02
CA GLN A 282 18.06 10.03 -2.40
C GLN A 282 17.93 10.20 -0.88
N VAL A 283 18.32 9.19 -0.10
CA VAL A 283 18.54 9.34 1.35
C VAL A 283 19.78 10.22 1.56
N LEU A 284 19.61 11.34 2.27
CA LEU A 284 20.66 12.32 2.55
C LEU A 284 21.35 12.04 3.90
N THR A 285 20.59 11.59 4.89
CA THR A 285 21.09 11.08 6.18
C THR A 285 20.08 10.11 6.80
N ALA A 286 20.52 9.29 7.76
CA ALA A 286 19.77 8.23 8.42
C ALA A 286 20.17 8.11 9.91
N SER A 287 19.53 7.21 10.66
CA SER A 287 19.77 7.01 12.11
C SER A 287 19.50 8.28 12.95
N LEU A 288 18.42 9.01 12.61
CA LEU A 288 17.98 10.22 13.33
C LEU A 288 17.30 9.88 14.67
N ASP A 289 17.30 10.83 15.61
CA ASP A 289 16.74 10.66 16.96
C ASP A 289 15.47 11.49 17.19
N GLU A 290 14.31 10.90 16.88
CA GLU A 290 13.00 11.54 16.96
C GLU A 290 12.88 12.87 16.18
N PRO A 291 13.13 12.87 14.86
CA PRO A 291 13.04 14.08 14.05
C PRO A 291 11.59 14.61 14.01
N THR A 292 11.42 15.93 13.97
CA THR A 292 10.09 16.57 14.04
C THR A 292 9.73 17.36 12.77
N GLU A 293 10.33 18.52 12.52
CA GLU A 293 9.97 19.43 11.42
C GLU A 293 11.25 19.93 10.70
N LEU A 294 11.15 20.31 9.41
CA LEU A 294 12.25 20.67 8.53
C LEU A 294 12.06 22.04 7.85
N ALA A 295 13.17 22.68 7.47
CA ALA A 295 13.17 23.86 6.63
C ALA A 295 14.32 23.83 5.60
N VAL A 296 13.99 23.79 4.31
CA VAL A 296 14.93 23.88 3.19
C VAL A 296 15.31 25.34 2.92
N LEU A 297 16.61 25.62 2.80
CA LEU A 297 17.13 26.95 2.50
C LEU A 297 17.36 27.13 0.99
N ASP A 298 17.37 28.38 0.48
CA ASP A 298 17.72 28.79 -0.90
C ASP A 298 18.93 28.05 -1.52
N ASN A 299 19.90 27.66 -0.69
CA ASN A 299 21.17 27.05 -1.08
C ASN A 299 21.19 25.51 -1.00
N GLY A 300 20.03 24.88 -0.77
CA GLY A 300 19.86 23.43 -0.68
C GLY A 300 20.35 22.81 0.63
N LYS A 301 20.84 23.60 1.60
CA LYS A 301 21.00 23.14 2.99
C LYS A 301 19.60 22.93 3.60
N VAL A 302 19.49 22.00 4.53
CA VAL A 302 18.22 21.70 5.23
C VAL A 302 18.44 21.78 6.72
N LEU A 303 17.73 22.68 7.40
CA LEU A 303 17.57 22.64 8.84
C LEU A 303 16.52 21.57 9.19
N PHE A 304 16.71 20.81 10.26
CA PHE A 304 15.69 19.93 10.81
C PHE A 304 15.81 19.83 12.32
N ALA A 305 14.66 19.71 12.99
CA ALA A 305 14.57 19.58 14.43
C ALA A 305 14.47 18.11 14.87
N GLU A 306 14.97 17.81 16.06
CA GLU A 306 14.77 16.56 16.78
C GLU A 306 14.17 16.84 18.16
N ARG A 307 13.18 16.03 18.59
CA ARG A 307 12.36 16.29 19.78
C ARG A 307 13.19 16.51 21.05
N LYS A 308 14.35 15.83 21.18
CA LYS A 308 15.30 15.99 22.30
C LYS A 308 16.15 17.27 22.23
N GLY A 309 15.70 18.27 21.49
CA GLY A 309 16.22 19.64 21.49
C GLY A 309 17.36 19.90 20.52
N ASP A 310 17.80 18.93 19.71
CA ASP A 310 18.81 19.21 18.69
C ASP A 310 18.18 19.93 17.49
N LEU A 311 18.78 21.04 17.09
CA LEU A 311 18.56 21.63 15.76
C LEU A 311 19.76 21.24 14.90
N LYS A 312 19.52 20.48 13.83
CA LYS A 312 20.53 19.94 12.92
C LYS A 312 20.43 20.59 11.54
N LEU A 313 21.53 20.48 10.79
CA LEU A 313 21.69 21.02 9.44
C LEU A 313 22.36 19.99 8.55
N TYR A 314 21.70 19.58 7.46
CA TYR A 314 22.35 18.89 6.35
C TYR A 314 22.93 19.89 5.36
N ASN A 315 24.18 19.67 4.92
CA ASN A 315 24.85 20.49 3.92
C ASN A 315 25.15 19.67 2.65
N PRO A 316 24.52 19.96 1.48
CA PRO A 316 24.65 19.14 0.28
C PRO A 316 26.05 19.21 -0.37
N LYS A 317 26.85 20.25 -0.07
CA LYS A 317 28.21 20.39 -0.61
C LYS A 317 29.20 19.44 0.08
N THR A 318 29.06 19.25 1.39
CA THR A 318 29.90 18.33 2.19
C THR A 318 29.27 16.96 2.38
N LYS A 319 27.96 16.83 2.11
CA LYS A 319 27.11 15.65 2.39
C LYS A 319 27.12 15.23 3.87
N ALA A 320 27.35 16.19 4.76
CA ALA A 320 27.45 15.98 6.20
C ALA A 320 26.32 16.67 6.96
N VAL A 321 26.02 16.15 8.16
CA VAL A 321 25.10 16.74 9.13
C VAL A 321 25.89 17.41 10.25
N LYS A 322 25.42 18.57 10.72
CA LYS A 322 25.97 19.30 11.87
C LYS A 322 24.84 19.70 12.82
N THR A 323 24.99 19.48 14.12
CA THR A 323 24.15 20.15 15.13
C THR A 323 24.50 21.63 15.17
N VAL A 324 23.55 22.52 14.90
CA VAL A 324 23.74 23.97 14.83
C VAL A 324 23.37 24.69 16.13
N ALA A 325 22.55 24.05 16.97
CA ALA A 325 22.31 24.38 18.38
C ALA A 325 21.63 23.22 19.11
N ARG A 326 21.66 23.25 20.45
CA ARG A 326 20.81 22.41 21.31
C ARG A 326 19.95 23.28 22.21
N ILE A 327 18.63 23.18 22.05
CA ILE A 327 17.62 23.88 22.83
C ILE A 327 17.38 23.11 24.15
N PRO A 328 17.44 23.74 25.33
CA PRO A 328 17.08 23.10 26.59
C PRO A 328 15.57 22.83 26.67
N VAL A 329 15.17 21.57 26.44
CA VAL A 329 13.75 21.17 26.39
C VAL A 329 13.35 20.13 27.43
N TYR A 330 12.09 20.16 27.85
CA TYR A 330 11.43 19.13 28.65
C TYR A 330 10.97 17.98 27.73
N THR A 331 11.40 16.75 28.02
CA THR A 331 11.32 15.60 27.07
C THR A 331 10.43 14.44 27.52
N LYS A 332 9.66 14.55 28.61
CA LYS A 332 8.66 13.53 28.98
C LYS A 332 7.40 13.70 28.12
N PHE A 333 6.69 12.60 27.86
CA PHE A 333 5.53 12.58 26.94
C PHE A 333 5.93 13.08 25.55
N GLU A 334 4.99 13.63 24.76
CA GLU A 334 5.28 14.21 23.43
C GLU A 334 6.03 15.55 23.47
N TYR A 335 6.19 16.18 24.64
CA TYR A 335 6.85 17.49 24.77
C TYR A 335 8.33 17.46 24.33
N GLY A 336 8.85 18.61 23.89
CA GLY A 336 10.22 18.73 23.36
C GLY A 336 10.39 19.93 22.42
N LEU A 337 11.27 19.82 21.44
CA LEU A 337 11.34 20.74 20.29
C LEU A 337 10.37 20.25 19.19
N MET A 338 9.25 20.93 19.04
CA MET A 338 8.11 20.50 18.19
C MET A 338 8.16 21.10 16.79
N GLY A 339 8.39 22.40 16.70
CA GLY A 339 8.29 23.16 15.46
C GLY A 339 9.58 23.89 15.07
N LEU A 340 9.77 24.04 13.78
CA LEU A 340 10.86 24.71 13.09
C LEU A 340 10.35 25.32 11.78
N ASN A 341 10.50 26.63 11.60
CA ASN A 341 10.48 27.21 10.26
C ASN A 341 11.45 28.40 10.15
N ILE A 342 11.79 28.78 8.93
CA ILE A 342 12.53 30.01 8.63
C ILE A 342 11.58 31.14 8.28
N ASP A 343 12.02 32.38 8.43
CA ASP A 343 11.28 33.56 8.00
C ASP A 343 11.16 33.63 6.46
N PRO A 344 10.04 34.13 5.88
CA PRO A 344 9.94 34.33 4.43
C PRO A 344 11.01 35.27 3.84
N ASN A 345 11.60 36.14 4.66
CA ASN A 345 12.75 37.00 4.33
C ASN A 345 14.07 36.50 4.94
N PHE A 346 14.21 35.20 5.20
CA PHE A 346 15.40 34.57 5.79
C PHE A 346 16.71 34.97 5.10
N LYS A 347 16.68 35.16 3.78
CA LYS A 347 17.83 35.59 2.98
C LYS A 347 18.42 36.92 3.46
N GLN A 348 17.57 37.83 3.96
CA GLN A 348 17.91 39.15 4.48
C GLN A 348 18.10 39.14 6.01
N ASN A 349 17.17 38.56 6.77
CA ASN A 349 17.14 38.68 8.24
C ASN A 349 17.73 37.49 9.02
N LYS A 350 17.92 36.34 8.38
CA LYS A 350 18.38 35.08 8.99
C LYS A 350 17.55 34.61 10.19
N PHE A 351 16.27 34.99 10.27
CA PHE A 351 15.41 34.63 11.40
C PHE A 351 14.90 33.19 11.31
N VAL A 352 15.05 32.44 12.40
CA VAL A 352 14.54 31.07 12.56
C VAL A 352 13.55 31.08 13.72
N TYR A 353 12.39 30.45 13.51
CA TYR A 353 11.31 30.32 14.47
C TYR A 353 11.24 28.88 14.96
N LEU A 354 11.21 28.70 16.28
CA LEU A 354 11.14 27.41 16.95
C LEU A 354 9.94 27.40 17.90
N TYR A 355 9.22 26.27 17.96
CA TYR A 355 8.19 26.04 18.98
C TYR A 355 8.60 24.88 19.89
N TYR A 356 8.77 25.15 21.18
CA TYR A 356 9.42 24.21 22.09
C TYR A 356 8.92 24.27 23.55
N SER A 357 9.15 23.17 24.28
CA SER A 357 8.83 23.02 25.70
C SER A 357 10.05 23.37 26.59
N PRO A 358 10.19 24.59 27.15
CA PRO A 358 11.33 24.95 28.00
C PRO A 358 11.49 24.03 29.23
N THR A 359 12.73 23.76 29.65
CA THR A 359 12.99 23.04 30.92
C THR A 359 12.45 23.80 32.13
N MET A 360 11.83 23.09 33.07
CA MET A 360 11.50 23.67 34.39
C MET A 360 12.78 24.10 35.10
N ARG A 361 12.86 25.36 35.52
CA ARG A 361 13.95 25.89 36.35
C ARG A 361 13.64 25.59 37.82
N ALA A 362 14.66 25.24 38.61
CA ALA A 362 14.48 24.87 40.02
C ALA A 362 14.15 26.06 40.95
N GLU A 363 14.46 27.29 40.52
CA GLU A 363 14.45 28.50 41.36
C GLU A 363 13.49 29.59 40.84
N ALA A 364 12.56 29.22 39.96
CA ALA A 364 11.51 30.08 39.44
C ALA A 364 10.15 29.36 39.55
N PRO A 365 8.99 30.06 39.53
CA PRO A 365 7.71 29.41 39.30
C PRO A 365 7.82 28.56 38.03
N ALA A 366 7.37 27.30 38.11
CA ALA A 366 7.61 26.32 37.06
C ALA A 366 6.93 26.74 35.75
N ASP A 367 7.71 27.26 34.81
CA ASP A 367 7.24 27.61 33.47
C ASP A 367 6.77 26.34 32.74
N THR A 368 5.45 26.15 32.69
CA THR A 368 4.83 25.01 32.03
C THR A 368 4.48 25.30 30.57
N ALA A 369 4.58 26.54 30.09
CA ALA A 369 4.11 26.91 28.75
C ALA A 369 4.97 26.26 27.64
N GLN A 370 4.44 26.27 26.42
CA GLN A 370 5.21 26.12 25.19
C GLN A 370 5.62 27.51 24.71
N HIS A 371 6.82 27.66 24.17
CA HIS A 371 7.35 28.92 23.65
C HIS A 371 7.44 28.89 22.13
N LEU A 372 6.79 29.85 21.47
CA LEU A 372 7.15 30.25 20.11
C LEU A 372 8.24 31.32 20.22
N SER A 373 9.46 30.98 19.84
CA SER A 373 10.63 31.86 19.92
C SER A 373 11.28 32.07 18.57
N ARG A 374 11.78 33.29 18.32
CA ARG A 374 12.61 33.64 17.17
C ARG A 374 14.06 33.86 17.57
N PHE A 375 14.97 33.36 16.75
CA PHE A 375 16.43 33.44 16.88
C PHE A 375 17.04 33.97 15.57
N VAL A 376 18.30 34.40 15.63
CA VAL A 376 19.13 34.73 14.45
C VAL A 376 20.05 33.55 14.14
N TYR A 377 20.21 33.23 12.86
CA TYR A 377 21.11 32.20 12.36
C TYR A 377 22.36 32.80 11.70
N ASP A 378 23.53 32.23 11.98
CA ASP A 378 24.79 32.56 11.34
C ASP A 378 25.08 31.52 10.24
N ASP A 379 24.89 31.92 8.98
CA ASP A 379 25.06 31.05 7.80
C ASP A 379 26.50 30.96 7.28
N ALA A 380 27.41 31.77 7.83
CA ALA A 380 28.85 31.64 7.61
C ALA A 380 29.47 30.59 8.56
N LYS A 381 28.98 30.47 9.79
CA LYS A 381 29.42 29.47 10.78
C LYS A 381 28.55 28.22 10.84
N ASP A 382 27.37 28.24 10.22
CA ASP A 382 26.31 27.22 10.37
C ASP A 382 25.93 27.01 11.85
N THR A 383 25.49 28.07 12.54
CA THR A 383 25.13 28.04 13.98
C THR A 383 23.93 28.92 14.31
N LEU A 384 23.07 28.50 15.23
CA LEU A 384 22.01 29.36 15.77
C LEU A 384 22.55 30.21 16.94
N LEU A 385 22.28 31.52 16.91
CA LEU A 385 22.78 32.46 17.92
C LEU A 385 21.85 32.49 19.13
N MET A 386 21.98 31.52 20.03
CA MET A 386 21.08 31.32 21.20
C MET A 386 20.80 32.59 22.02
N ALA A 387 21.79 33.48 22.19
CA ALA A 387 21.65 34.74 22.92
C ALA A 387 20.75 35.80 22.21
N THR A 388 20.25 35.53 21.01
CA THR A 388 19.38 36.44 20.24
C THR A 388 17.88 36.17 20.43
N GLU A 389 17.51 35.24 21.31
CA GLU A 389 16.13 34.81 21.53
C GLU A 389 15.14 35.97 21.76
N LYS A 390 13.99 35.87 21.09
CA LYS A 390 12.75 36.61 21.36
C LYS A 390 11.62 35.60 21.49
N VAL A 391 11.07 35.44 22.70
CA VAL A 391 9.82 34.71 22.91
C VAL A 391 8.69 35.61 22.41
N LEU A 392 7.98 35.20 21.35
CA LEU A 392 6.87 35.96 20.77
C LEU A 392 5.56 35.66 21.47
N LEU A 393 5.28 34.37 21.69
CA LEU A 393 3.99 33.87 22.19
C LEU A 393 4.22 32.66 23.08
N THR A 394 3.44 32.56 24.16
CA THR A 394 3.44 31.41 25.07
C THR A 394 2.07 30.75 25.11
N VAL A 395 2.05 29.41 25.10
CA VAL A 395 0.83 28.59 25.11
C VAL A 395 0.84 27.73 26.38
N PRO A 396 -0.04 27.99 27.37
CA PRO A 396 -0.07 27.21 28.62
C PRO A 396 -0.38 25.73 28.38
N VAL A 397 0.31 24.82 29.08
CA VAL A 397 -0.02 23.39 29.14
C VAL A 397 0.20 22.83 30.57
N LYS A 398 -0.37 21.68 30.88
CA LYS A 398 -0.40 21.06 32.21
C LYS A 398 0.91 20.39 32.65
N ARG A 399 1.63 19.76 31.71
CA ARG A 399 2.83 18.91 31.93
C ARG A 399 2.71 17.76 32.96
N THR A 400 1.51 17.45 33.44
CA THR A 400 1.22 16.37 34.40
C THR A 400 0.86 15.02 33.74
N GLY A 401 0.68 14.98 32.42
CA GLY A 401 0.36 13.76 31.66
C GLY A 401 0.35 14.01 30.15
N CYS A 402 0.19 12.94 29.37
CA CYS A 402 -0.10 12.99 27.92
C CYS A 402 -1.44 13.70 27.63
N CYS A 403 -1.69 14.24 26.45
CA CYS A 403 -0.95 14.20 25.17
C CYS A 403 -1.35 15.45 24.33
N HIS A 404 -0.97 15.48 23.05
CA HIS A 404 -1.32 16.48 22.04
C HIS A 404 -0.61 17.82 22.21
N THR A 405 0.59 17.91 21.63
CA THR A 405 1.37 19.14 21.55
C THR A 405 1.00 20.01 20.34
N GLY A 406 0.62 19.40 19.21
CA GLY A 406 0.66 20.07 17.90
C GLY A 406 2.08 20.62 17.63
N GLY A 407 2.16 21.88 17.22
CA GLY A 407 3.39 22.67 17.24
C GLY A 407 4.08 22.90 15.90
N SER A 408 3.40 22.60 14.79
CA SER A 408 3.91 22.85 13.43
C SER A 408 3.80 24.34 13.07
N ILE A 409 4.78 24.86 12.33
CA ILE A 409 4.89 26.27 11.95
C ILE A 409 4.83 26.43 10.42
N ALA A 410 3.89 27.23 9.92
CA ALA A 410 3.75 27.56 8.49
C ALA A 410 3.56 29.08 8.26
N TRP A 411 3.63 29.51 6.99
CA TRP A 411 3.54 30.91 6.59
C TRP A 411 2.60 31.12 5.39
N ASP A 412 1.88 32.24 5.34
CA ASP A 412 1.23 32.70 4.10
C ASP A 412 2.13 33.66 3.28
N ARG A 413 1.74 33.93 2.03
CA ARG A 413 2.42 34.91 1.16
C ARG A 413 2.38 36.37 1.66
N LYS A 414 1.72 36.66 2.79
CA LYS A 414 1.68 37.99 3.42
C LYS A 414 2.65 38.09 4.62
N GLY A 415 3.36 37.02 4.95
CA GLY A 415 4.26 36.98 6.10
C GLY A 415 3.54 36.73 7.43
N ASN A 416 2.31 36.21 7.42
CA ASN A 416 1.64 35.79 8.65
C ASN A 416 2.12 34.38 9.03
N LEU A 417 2.54 34.22 10.28
CA LEU A 417 2.92 32.94 10.87
C LEU A 417 1.68 32.23 11.39
N TYR A 418 1.53 30.97 10.99
CA TYR A 418 0.55 30.01 11.49
C TYR A 418 1.25 29.05 12.46
N LEU A 419 0.64 28.80 13.61
CA LEU A 419 1.15 27.88 14.64
C LEU A 419 0.03 26.93 15.07
N SER A 420 0.25 25.63 14.98
CA SER A 420 -0.72 24.63 15.48
C SER A 420 -0.53 24.33 16.97
N THR A 421 -1.62 24.11 17.69
CA THR A 421 -1.59 23.78 19.12
C THR A 421 -2.55 22.64 19.46
N GLY A 422 -2.04 21.60 20.12
CA GLY A 422 -2.88 20.52 20.63
C GLY A 422 -3.73 20.94 21.85
N ASP A 423 -4.73 20.12 22.18
CA ASP A 423 -5.73 20.39 23.22
C ASP A 423 -5.28 20.06 24.65
N ASP A 424 -4.09 19.47 24.80
CA ASP A 424 -3.50 19.01 26.05
C ASP A 424 -4.42 18.05 26.83
N THR A 425 -5.30 17.28 26.16
CA THR A 425 -6.41 16.50 26.76
C THR A 425 -6.58 15.12 26.12
N ASN A 426 -6.45 14.03 26.89
CA ASN A 426 -6.59 12.66 26.36
C ASN A 426 -8.04 12.12 26.48
N PRO A 427 -8.48 11.22 25.58
CA PRO A 427 -9.83 10.65 25.60
C PRO A 427 -9.95 9.33 26.40
N PHE A 428 -8.93 8.90 27.14
CA PHE A 428 -8.86 7.53 27.65
C PHE A 428 -9.81 7.28 28.82
N ASP A 429 -9.92 8.21 29.78
CA ASP A 429 -10.96 8.21 30.83
C ASP A 429 -12.38 8.30 30.23
N SER A 430 -12.49 8.87 29.03
CA SER A 430 -13.72 8.97 28.24
C SER A 430 -14.01 7.73 27.38
N LYS A 431 -13.24 6.66 27.58
CA LYS A 431 -13.30 5.37 26.87
C LYS A 431 -13.05 5.50 25.36
N GLY A 432 -12.22 6.46 24.96
CA GLY A 432 -11.91 6.75 23.55
C GLY A 432 -12.91 7.68 22.85
N PHE A 433 -13.94 8.17 23.54
CA PHE A 433 -14.88 9.17 23.01
C PHE A 433 -14.50 10.59 23.47
N SER A 434 -15.27 11.61 23.06
CA SER A 434 -15.15 13.01 23.50
C SER A 434 -14.89 13.19 25.01
N PRO A 435 -13.83 13.92 25.42
CA PRO A 435 -13.59 14.35 26.80
C PRO A 435 -14.41 15.59 27.17
N SER A 436 -15.35 15.42 28.11
CA SER A 436 -16.31 16.44 28.55
C SER A 436 -16.60 16.34 30.06
N ASP A 437 -15.58 16.08 30.87
CA ASP A 437 -15.73 15.75 32.30
C ASP A 437 -16.02 16.98 33.19
N ASN A 438 -17.32 17.25 33.43
CA ASN A 438 -17.82 18.35 34.28
C ASN A 438 -17.44 18.28 35.78
N ARG A 439 -16.79 17.21 36.26
CA ARG A 439 -16.63 16.99 37.71
C ARG A 439 -15.60 17.95 38.35
N PRO A 440 -15.76 18.39 39.60
CA PRO A 440 -14.79 19.25 40.27
C PRO A 440 -13.37 18.69 40.24
N GLY A 441 -12.40 19.53 39.86
CA GLY A 441 -10.98 19.14 39.71
C GLY A 441 -10.65 18.37 38.43
N ARG A 442 -11.60 18.15 37.51
CA ARG A 442 -11.42 17.34 36.29
C ARG A 442 -11.29 18.15 34.98
N GLN A 443 -11.00 19.45 35.07
CA GLN A 443 -10.74 20.33 33.91
C GLN A 443 -9.76 19.74 32.88
N GLY A 444 -8.70 19.04 33.31
CA GLY A 444 -7.73 18.39 32.42
C GLY A 444 -8.24 17.16 31.64
N TRP A 445 -9.54 16.86 31.75
CA TRP A 445 -10.28 15.80 31.04
C TRP A 445 -11.54 16.34 30.34
N ASP A 446 -11.60 17.66 30.15
CA ASP A 446 -12.71 18.36 29.50
C ASP A 446 -12.18 19.25 28.38
N ALA A 447 -12.11 18.71 27.16
CA ALA A 447 -11.53 19.40 25.99
C ALA A 447 -12.39 20.59 25.52
N ARG A 448 -13.60 20.77 26.05
CA ARG A 448 -14.37 22.02 25.87
C ARG A 448 -13.73 23.19 26.61
N SER A 449 -12.93 22.94 27.66
CA SER A 449 -12.16 23.96 28.37
C SER A 449 -10.95 24.48 27.57
N THR A 450 -10.53 23.74 26.54
CA THR A 450 -9.43 24.08 25.64
C THR A 450 -9.92 24.30 24.21
N SER A 451 -10.14 23.24 23.42
CA SER A 451 -10.47 23.29 21.99
C SER A 451 -11.66 24.18 21.65
N SER A 452 -12.80 23.99 22.33
CA SER A 452 -14.01 24.81 22.16
C SER A 452 -14.05 26.09 23.00
N ASN A 453 -13.01 26.37 23.79
CA ASN A 453 -12.92 27.60 24.56
C ASN A 453 -12.31 28.70 23.68
N THR A 454 -13.07 29.78 23.46
CA THR A 454 -12.65 30.95 22.69
C THR A 454 -11.53 31.75 23.36
N ASN A 455 -11.34 31.56 24.67
CA ASN A 455 -10.38 32.31 25.50
C ASN A 455 -9.08 31.53 25.80
N ASP A 456 -8.93 30.29 25.29
CA ASP A 456 -7.73 29.46 25.43
C ASP A 456 -6.97 29.34 24.09
N LEU A 457 -5.65 29.13 24.14
CA LEU A 457 -4.79 28.98 22.97
C LEU A 457 -4.53 27.51 22.57
N ARG A 458 -4.97 26.54 23.38
CA ARG A 458 -4.87 25.09 23.10
C ARG A 458 -6.01 24.59 22.22
N GLY A 459 -5.73 23.57 21.42
CA GLY A 459 -6.68 22.97 20.49
C GLY A 459 -7.10 23.94 19.38
N LYS A 460 -6.12 24.63 18.78
CA LYS A 460 -6.28 25.70 17.79
C LYS A 460 -5.28 25.55 16.63
N ILE A 461 -5.49 26.35 15.59
CA ILE A 461 -4.38 26.88 14.78
C ILE A 461 -4.43 28.41 14.88
N LEU A 462 -3.36 28.97 15.42
CA LEU A 462 -3.19 30.40 15.67
C LEU A 462 -2.57 31.08 14.45
N ARG A 463 -2.86 32.36 14.24
CA ARG A 463 -2.27 33.17 13.17
C ARG A 463 -1.90 34.56 13.66
N ILE A 464 -0.63 34.92 13.54
CA ILE A 464 -0.04 36.19 13.97
C ILE A 464 0.84 36.79 12.87
N HIS A 465 1.20 38.06 12.96
CA HIS A 465 2.23 38.66 12.11
C HIS A 465 3.48 38.96 12.96
N PRO A 466 4.58 38.20 12.84
CA PRO A 466 5.81 38.45 13.59
C PRO A 466 6.48 39.78 13.27
N GLU A 467 6.85 40.55 14.29
CA GLU A 467 7.48 41.86 14.14
C GLU A 467 9.01 41.80 14.28
N ALA A 468 9.72 42.67 13.55
CA ALA A 468 11.19 42.68 13.52
C ALA A 468 11.85 42.99 14.88
N ASN A 469 11.15 43.68 15.79
CA ASN A 469 11.58 43.96 17.16
C ASN A 469 11.51 42.74 18.11
N GLY A 470 10.71 41.71 17.78
CA GLY A 470 10.45 40.53 18.63
C GLY A 470 9.04 40.44 19.21
N THR A 471 8.14 41.37 18.90
CA THR A 471 6.70 41.26 19.20
C THR A 471 5.94 40.59 18.05
N TYR A 472 4.61 40.61 18.08
CA TYR A 472 3.74 40.27 16.95
C TYR A 472 2.53 41.22 16.89
N SER A 473 1.90 41.32 15.73
CA SER A 473 0.59 41.96 15.54
C SER A 473 -0.47 40.93 15.10
N ILE A 474 -1.75 41.33 15.12
CA ILE A 474 -2.90 40.47 14.80
C ILE A 474 -3.33 40.73 13.34
N PRO A 475 -3.32 39.73 12.44
CA PRO A 475 -3.82 39.88 11.07
C PRO A 475 -5.35 39.93 10.99
N ASP A 476 -5.87 40.78 10.11
CA ASP A 476 -7.30 40.86 9.81
C ASP A 476 -7.88 39.53 9.29
N GLY A 477 -9.10 39.21 9.72
CA GLY A 477 -9.79 37.97 9.34
C GLY A 477 -9.42 36.73 10.18
N ASN A 478 -8.83 36.91 11.36
CA ASN A 478 -8.86 35.90 12.42
C ASN A 478 -10.30 35.67 12.92
N LEU A 479 -10.57 34.54 13.59
CA LEU A 479 -11.93 34.11 13.96
C LEU A 479 -12.61 35.09 14.92
N PHE A 480 -11.83 35.75 15.77
CA PHE A 480 -12.28 36.76 16.72
C PHE A 480 -11.50 38.07 16.49
N PRO A 481 -12.18 39.20 16.22
CA PRO A 481 -11.52 40.50 16.12
C PRO A 481 -10.75 40.90 17.39
N LYS A 482 -9.71 41.74 17.22
CA LYS A 482 -8.95 42.29 18.33
C LYS A 482 -9.85 43.11 19.25
N GLY A 483 -9.97 42.70 20.52
CA GLY A 483 -10.82 43.34 21.52
C GLY A 483 -12.20 42.70 21.73
N THR A 484 -12.50 41.58 21.07
CA THR A 484 -13.69 40.77 21.42
C THR A 484 -13.55 40.23 22.85
N ASP A 485 -14.52 40.54 23.72
CA ASP A 485 -14.53 40.03 25.10
C ASP A 485 -14.59 38.50 25.13
N LYS A 486 -13.89 37.89 26.10
CA LYS A 486 -13.75 36.44 26.29
C LYS A 486 -13.25 35.68 25.05
N ALA A 487 -12.51 36.31 24.16
CA ALA A 487 -11.95 35.66 22.98
C ALA A 487 -10.48 36.04 22.71
N ARG A 488 -9.69 35.06 22.25
CA ARG A 488 -8.29 35.25 21.85
C ARG A 488 -8.20 35.64 20.37
N PRO A 489 -7.76 36.88 20.04
CA PRO A 489 -7.71 37.33 18.66
C PRO A 489 -6.59 36.65 17.84
N GLU A 490 -5.72 35.85 18.46
CA GLU A 490 -4.73 35.01 17.79
C GLU A 490 -5.36 33.80 17.06
N ILE A 491 -6.60 33.42 17.38
CA ILE A 491 -7.28 32.23 16.83
C ILE A 491 -7.65 32.43 15.36
N TYR A 492 -7.19 31.55 14.48
CA TYR A 492 -7.68 31.42 13.10
C TYR A 492 -8.55 30.17 12.92
N VAL A 493 -8.09 29.03 13.42
CA VAL A 493 -8.89 27.79 13.56
C VAL A 493 -9.12 27.51 15.04
N MET A 494 -10.35 27.13 15.39
CA MET A 494 -10.74 26.65 16.71
C MET A 494 -11.32 25.24 16.63
N GLY A 495 -11.20 24.44 17.70
CA GLY A 495 -11.82 23.12 17.77
C GLY A 495 -10.95 22.02 17.16
N ASN A 496 -9.66 21.98 17.52
CA ASN A 496 -8.70 20.94 17.16
C ASN A 496 -8.37 20.07 18.39
N ARG A 497 -7.98 18.80 18.19
CA ARG A 497 -7.47 17.87 19.22
C ARG A 497 -5.94 17.85 19.22
N ASN A 498 -5.36 17.46 18.08
CA ASN A 498 -3.93 17.39 17.83
C ASN A 498 -3.65 17.69 16.34
N PRO A 499 -3.65 18.98 15.95
CA PRO A 499 -3.38 19.41 14.58
C PRO A 499 -1.86 19.33 14.33
N TYR A 500 -1.32 18.13 14.07
CA TYR A 500 0.10 17.88 14.26
C TYR A 500 1.00 18.47 13.16
N ARG A 501 0.59 18.40 11.89
CA ARG A 501 1.29 19.03 10.75
C ARG A 501 0.35 19.88 9.92
N ILE A 502 0.80 21.10 9.60
CA ILE A 502 0.01 22.11 8.89
C ILE A 502 0.74 22.60 7.64
N SER A 503 -0.01 23.01 6.63
CA SER A 503 0.54 23.70 5.46
C SER A 503 -0.40 24.78 4.96
N VAL A 504 0.15 25.85 4.41
CA VAL A 504 -0.64 26.94 3.80
C VAL A 504 -0.40 26.92 2.30
N ASP A 505 -1.47 26.77 1.53
CA ASP A 505 -1.44 26.92 0.08
C ASP A 505 -1.08 28.38 -0.26
N GLN A 506 0.06 28.55 -0.92
CA GLN A 506 0.61 29.86 -1.25
C GLN A 506 -0.20 30.61 -2.33
N ARG A 507 -0.97 29.91 -3.17
CA ARG A 507 -1.83 30.52 -4.19
C ARG A 507 -3.23 30.86 -3.67
N THR A 508 -3.88 29.95 -2.94
CA THR A 508 -5.26 30.17 -2.46
C THR A 508 -5.35 30.80 -1.07
N GLY A 509 -4.30 30.69 -0.26
CA GLY A 509 -4.32 31.04 1.16
C GLY A 509 -5.08 30.04 2.04
N PHE A 510 -5.49 28.88 1.50
CA PHE A 510 -6.17 27.84 2.27
C PHE A 510 -5.16 27.14 3.19
N LEU A 511 -5.56 26.97 4.44
CA LEU A 511 -4.79 26.23 5.46
C LEU A 511 -5.24 24.77 5.48
N TYR A 512 -4.30 23.85 5.34
CA TYR A 512 -4.50 22.41 5.44
C TYR A 512 -3.81 21.88 6.70
N TRP A 513 -4.38 20.86 7.32
CA TRP A 513 -3.70 20.13 8.40
C TRP A 513 -4.20 18.69 8.53
N GLY A 514 -3.38 17.87 9.18
CA GLY A 514 -3.80 16.57 9.68
C GLY A 514 -4.16 16.65 11.17
N GLU A 515 -5.25 16.00 11.53
CA GLU A 515 -5.88 16.05 12.85
C GLU A 515 -6.01 14.63 13.40
N VAL A 516 -5.25 14.34 14.47
CA VAL A 516 -5.36 13.04 15.15
C VAL A 516 -6.60 13.07 16.05
N GLY A 517 -7.60 12.26 15.71
CA GLY A 517 -8.86 12.13 16.44
C GLY A 517 -8.82 11.10 17.58
N PRO A 518 -9.96 10.81 18.22
CA PRO A 518 -10.01 10.00 19.42
C PRO A 518 -10.11 8.48 19.14
N ASP A 519 -9.98 7.68 20.18
CA ASP A 519 -9.60 6.26 20.10
C ASP A 519 -10.79 5.26 20.11
N ALA A 520 -12.04 5.73 20.09
CA ALA A 520 -13.24 4.87 20.09
C ALA A 520 -13.32 4.03 18.81
N ALA A 521 -13.26 2.70 18.95
CA ALA A 521 -13.27 1.77 17.81
C ALA A 521 -14.64 1.65 17.11
N ASN A 522 -15.73 1.81 17.84
CA ASN A 522 -17.12 1.66 17.38
C ASN A 522 -17.99 2.84 17.80
N ASN A 523 -19.10 3.04 17.09
CA ASN A 523 -20.17 3.97 17.51
C ASN A 523 -20.86 3.43 18.78
N ASP A 524 -21.43 4.32 19.58
CA ASP A 524 -22.26 4.01 20.74
C ASP A 524 -23.39 5.04 20.82
N ASP A 525 -24.66 4.60 20.76
CA ASP A 525 -25.84 5.47 20.66
C ASP A 525 -26.03 6.41 21.87
N LYS A 526 -25.28 6.20 22.97
CA LYS A 526 -25.27 7.04 24.17
C LYS A 526 -24.00 7.88 24.29
N ARG A 527 -22.99 7.70 23.44
CA ARG A 527 -21.76 8.52 23.46
C ARG A 527 -21.59 9.34 22.19
N GLY A 528 -21.90 8.77 21.03
CA GLY A 528 -21.68 9.35 19.71
C GLY A 528 -20.87 8.44 18.78
N PRO A 529 -20.23 9.01 17.74
CA PRO A 529 -19.50 8.26 16.72
C PRO A 529 -18.20 7.63 17.25
N ARG A 530 -17.76 6.58 16.55
CA ARG A 530 -16.36 6.12 16.58
C ARG A 530 -15.42 7.27 16.24
N GLY A 531 -14.19 7.21 16.72
CA GLY A 531 -13.19 8.19 16.34
C GLY A 531 -12.80 8.07 14.87
N HIS A 532 -12.52 9.21 14.25
CA HIS A 532 -11.93 9.33 12.92
C HIS A 532 -10.72 10.27 13.02
N ASP A 533 -9.65 10.00 12.28
CA ASP A 533 -8.63 11.02 11.97
C ASP A 533 -9.08 11.79 10.74
N GLU A 534 -8.58 13.02 10.58
CA GLU A 534 -9.08 13.95 9.56
C GLU A 534 -7.93 14.66 8.84
N MET A 535 -8.05 14.82 7.52
CA MET A 535 -7.41 15.93 6.81
C MET A 535 -8.42 17.07 6.74
N ASN A 536 -8.00 18.26 7.16
CA ASN A 536 -8.84 19.44 7.26
C ASN A 536 -8.40 20.54 6.30
N GLN A 537 -9.35 21.42 5.92
CA GLN A 537 -9.12 22.53 5.00
C GLN A 537 -9.89 23.78 5.47
N ALA A 538 -9.18 24.79 5.95
CA ALA A 538 -9.73 26.10 6.31
C ALA A 538 -9.56 27.10 5.17
N ARG A 539 -10.60 27.26 4.35
CA ARG A 539 -10.71 28.30 3.31
C ARG A 539 -10.82 29.73 3.86
N LYS A 540 -11.14 29.83 5.16
CA LYS A 540 -11.23 31.04 5.99
C LYS A 540 -11.14 30.62 7.47
N ALA A 541 -11.04 31.57 8.39
CA ALA A 541 -11.14 31.31 9.83
C ALA A 541 -12.47 30.61 10.19
N GLY A 542 -12.44 29.69 11.17
CA GLY A 542 -13.62 28.90 11.53
C GLY A 542 -13.46 27.98 12.74
N TYR A 543 -14.57 27.38 13.17
CA TYR A 543 -14.63 26.35 14.20
C TYR A 543 -14.79 24.96 13.56
N PHE A 544 -13.91 24.01 13.87
CA PHE A 544 -13.86 22.66 13.29
C PHE A 544 -14.28 21.56 14.28
N GLY A 545 -14.95 21.96 15.36
CA GLY A 545 -15.91 21.11 16.04
C GLY A 545 -15.43 20.30 17.25
N TRP A 546 -14.14 19.98 17.39
CA TRP A 546 -13.67 19.18 18.53
C TRP A 546 -13.85 19.93 19.88
N PRO A 547 -14.38 19.29 20.95
CA PRO A 547 -14.72 17.88 21.08
C PRO A 547 -16.23 17.58 20.96
N LEU A 548 -17.01 18.50 20.41
CA LEU A 548 -18.46 18.36 20.25
C LEU A 548 -18.82 17.51 19.01
N PHE A 549 -17.95 17.54 17.99
CA PHE A 549 -18.11 16.83 16.71
C PHE A 549 -16.80 16.16 16.26
N VAL A 550 -16.90 15.32 15.23
CA VAL A 550 -15.78 14.71 14.47
C VAL A 550 -16.23 14.45 13.03
N ALA A 551 -15.31 14.27 12.08
CA ALA A 551 -15.58 13.94 10.67
C ALA A 551 -16.47 14.99 9.98
N ASP A 552 -17.55 14.57 9.29
CA ASP A 552 -18.52 15.47 8.65
C ASP A 552 -19.53 16.08 9.64
N ASN A 553 -19.02 16.65 10.73
CA ASN A 553 -19.79 17.20 11.86
C ASN A 553 -20.64 16.13 12.62
N ARG A 554 -20.19 14.88 12.71
CA ARG A 554 -20.84 13.80 13.47
C ARG A 554 -20.86 14.16 14.96
N PRO A 555 -22.03 14.39 15.60
CA PRO A 555 -22.09 14.92 16.96
C PRO A 555 -21.88 13.84 18.02
N TYR A 556 -21.22 14.22 19.12
CA TYR A 556 -21.24 13.47 20.37
C TYR A 556 -22.48 13.82 21.21
N ASN A 557 -22.82 12.96 22.19
CA ASN A 557 -23.81 13.29 23.22
C ASN A 557 -23.19 14.18 24.30
N ALA A 558 -24.01 15.04 24.91
CA ALA A 558 -23.69 15.68 26.18
C ALA A 558 -23.66 14.65 27.33
N HIS A 559 -22.54 13.94 27.51
CA HIS A 559 -22.40 12.85 28.47
C HIS A 559 -22.08 13.34 29.88
N ASN A 560 -22.82 12.88 30.89
CA ASN A 560 -22.58 13.21 32.28
C ASN A 560 -21.66 12.16 32.96
N PHE A 561 -20.42 12.56 33.23
CA PHE A 561 -19.41 11.71 33.87
C PHE A 561 -19.65 11.44 35.37
N ALA A 562 -20.63 12.09 36.01
CA ALA A 562 -20.98 11.87 37.41
C ALA A 562 -21.89 10.63 37.61
N ASP A 563 -22.86 10.42 36.72
CA ASP A 563 -23.87 9.35 36.80
C ASP A 563 -23.87 8.40 35.58
N SER A 564 -23.02 8.66 34.58
CA SER A 564 -22.95 7.97 33.29
C SER A 564 -24.21 8.07 32.42
N THR A 565 -25.09 9.05 32.67
CA THR A 565 -26.20 9.39 31.78
C THR A 565 -25.71 10.17 30.56
N SER A 566 -26.58 10.30 29.54
CA SER A 566 -26.27 11.04 28.32
C SER A 566 -27.46 11.89 27.89
N GLY A 567 -27.19 13.18 27.70
CA GLY A 567 -28.13 14.14 27.15
C GLY A 567 -28.22 14.09 25.62
N PRO A 568 -28.81 15.13 25.00
CA PRO A 568 -28.95 15.23 23.56
C PRO A 568 -27.59 15.29 22.83
N LEU A 569 -27.64 15.11 21.52
CA LEU A 569 -26.54 15.39 20.62
C LEU A 569 -26.33 16.91 20.50
N PHE A 570 -25.08 17.36 20.30
CA PHE A 570 -24.79 18.76 20.02
C PHE A 570 -25.30 19.18 18.63
N ASP A 571 -25.75 20.44 18.48
CA ASP A 571 -26.16 21.03 17.19
C ASP A 571 -24.95 21.66 16.48
N PRO A 572 -24.51 21.16 15.30
CA PRO A 572 -23.37 21.72 14.58
C PRO A 572 -23.64 23.12 14.00
N MET A 573 -24.90 23.51 13.82
CA MET A 573 -25.27 24.85 13.35
C MET A 573 -25.35 25.88 14.49
N LYS A 574 -25.51 25.44 15.74
CA LYS A 574 -25.53 26.28 16.94
C LYS A 574 -24.80 25.61 18.13
N PRO A 575 -23.49 25.37 18.06
CA PRO A 575 -22.81 24.63 19.11
C PRO A 575 -22.72 25.45 20.40
N ILE A 576 -22.97 24.80 21.55
CA ILE A 576 -22.91 25.41 22.88
C ILE A 576 -21.77 24.78 23.68
N ASN A 577 -20.93 25.62 24.27
CA ASN A 577 -19.94 25.23 25.27
C ASN A 577 -20.46 25.58 26.68
N ASP A 578 -21.17 24.61 27.25
CA ASP A 578 -21.80 24.62 28.57
C ASP A 578 -20.86 24.17 29.71
N SER A 579 -19.57 23.95 29.42
CA SER A 579 -18.60 23.49 30.42
C SER A 579 -18.48 24.47 31.60
N PRO A 580 -18.46 23.99 32.86
CA PRO A 580 -18.16 24.82 34.03
C PRO A 580 -16.70 25.32 34.03
N HIS A 581 -15.86 24.78 33.14
CA HIS A 581 -14.47 25.16 32.93
C HIS A 581 -14.28 26.13 31.73
N ASN A 582 -15.35 26.52 31.03
CA ASN A 582 -15.29 27.44 29.90
C ASN A 582 -15.08 28.90 30.39
N THR A 583 -13.95 29.51 30.00
CA THR A 583 -13.64 30.93 30.28
C THR A 583 -13.96 31.85 29.10
N GLY A 584 -14.54 31.30 28.03
CA GLY A 584 -14.86 31.96 26.77
C GLY A 584 -16.32 32.32 26.58
N LEU A 585 -16.72 32.35 25.31
CA LEU A 585 -18.11 32.44 24.87
C LEU A 585 -18.79 31.06 25.03
N GLN A 586 -20.08 31.05 25.37
CA GLN A 586 -20.87 29.81 25.43
C GLN A 586 -21.44 29.45 24.05
N SER A 587 -22.02 30.41 23.32
CA SER A 587 -22.46 30.21 21.94
C SER A 587 -21.26 30.27 20.99
N LEU A 588 -21.01 29.20 20.24
CA LEU A 588 -19.88 29.08 19.31
C LEU A 588 -20.31 29.35 17.85
N PRO A 589 -19.36 29.65 16.95
CA PRO A 589 -19.61 29.64 15.51
C PRO A 589 -20.06 28.24 15.01
N PRO A 590 -20.81 28.15 13.89
CA PRO A 590 -21.18 26.87 13.28
C PRO A 590 -19.95 26.00 12.92
N ALA A 591 -20.03 24.72 13.22
CA ALA A 591 -18.95 23.76 12.96
C ALA A 591 -18.73 23.53 11.46
N GLN A 592 -17.47 23.58 11.02
CA GLN A 592 -17.05 23.28 9.66
C GLN A 592 -16.64 21.80 9.59
N LYS A 593 -17.17 21.08 8.59
CA LYS A 593 -16.86 19.66 8.38
C LYS A 593 -15.40 19.43 7.99
N ALA A 594 -14.89 18.24 8.32
CA ALA A 594 -13.62 17.75 7.79
C ALA A 594 -13.63 17.64 6.24
N PHE A 595 -12.44 17.73 5.64
CA PHE A 595 -12.25 17.66 4.19
C PHE A 595 -12.08 16.21 3.70
N ILE A 596 -11.27 15.41 4.42
CA ILE A 596 -11.16 13.95 4.32
C ILE A 596 -11.15 13.40 5.74
N TYR A 597 -11.75 12.23 6.00
CA TYR A 597 -11.76 11.64 7.35
C TYR A 597 -11.86 10.11 7.30
N TYR A 598 -11.22 9.40 8.23
CA TYR A 598 -11.20 7.94 8.23
C TYR A 598 -11.01 7.30 9.63
N PRO A 599 -11.60 6.12 9.89
CA PRO A 599 -11.52 5.44 11.19
C PRO A 599 -10.36 4.42 11.25
N TYR A 600 -10.29 3.63 12.33
CA TYR A 600 -9.42 2.44 12.39
C TYR A 600 -9.89 1.31 11.45
N ALA A 601 -11.21 1.21 11.25
CA ALA A 601 -11.79 0.35 10.24
C ALA A 601 -11.70 1.00 8.85
N GLU A 602 -12.13 0.26 7.83
CA GLU A 602 -12.31 0.77 6.46
C GLU A 602 -13.25 1.98 6.44
N SER A 603 -12.96 2.97 5.59
CA SER A 603 -13.82 4.13 5.37
C SER A 603 -14.83 3.83 4.25
N PRO A 604 -16.15 3.81 4.51
CA PRO A 604 -17.15 3.75 3.46
C PRO A 604 -17.23 5.04 2.63
N GLU A 605 -16.58 6.14 3.07
CA GLU A 605 -16.62 7.44 2.43
C GLU A 605 -15.44 7.70 1.47
N PHE A 606 -14.27 7.09 1.74
CA PHE A 606 -13.04 7.24 0.95
C PHE A 606 -12.44 5.90 0.46
N GLY A 607 -13.06 4.76 0.79
CA GLY A 607 -12.70 3.44 0.27
C GLY A 607 -11.37 2.88 0.81
N GLU A 608 -10.80 1.92 0.06
CA GLU A 608 -9.58 1.20 0.47
C GLU A 608 -8.33 2.10 0.52
N ILE A 609 -8.27 3.20 -0.23
CA ILE A 609 -7.04 3.98 -0.45
C ILE A 609 -6.48 4.60 0.85
N VAL A 610 -7.34 5.07 1.76
CA VAL A 610 -6.93 5.61 3.07
C VAL A 610 -6.45 4.52 4.05
N GLY A 611 -6.69 3.24 3.74
CA GLY A 611 -6.29 2.09 4.54
C GLY A 611 -7.14 1.81 5.78
N LYS A 612 -6.64 0.90 6.63
CA LYS A 612 -7.23 0.47 7.91
C LYS A 612 -6.13 0.00 8.87
N GLY A 613 -6.44 -0.09 10.16
CA GLY A 613 -5.47 -0.23 11.26
C GLY A 613 -5.23 1.11 11.97
N GLY A 614 -4.11 1.24 12.69
CA GLY A 614 -3.65 2.50 13.27
C GLY A 614 -3.60 3.64 12.27
N ARG A 615 -3.63 4.88 12.75
CA ARG A 615 -3.80 6.12 11.96
C ARG A 615 -3.14 7.29 12.67
N ASN A 616 -2.65 8.25 11.90
CA ASN A 616 -2.07 9.50 12.38
C ASN A 616 -2.01 10.50 11.22
N ALA A 617 -3.11 11.22 10.97
CA ALA A 617 -3.25 12.12 9.82
C ALA A 617 -2.31 13.34 9.85
N MET A 618 -1.71 13.69 8.71
CA MET A 618 -0.78 14.81 8.52
C MET A 618 -1.08 15.63 7.24
N GLY A 619 -0.97 16.95 7.32
CA GLY A 619 -1.19 17.87 6.19
C GLY A 619 0.12 18.35 5.56
N GLY A 620 0.37 17.96 4.31
CA GLY A 620 1.55 18.38 3.53
C GLY A 620 1.28 19.55 2.57
N PRO A 621 2.25 19.88 1.71
CA PRO A 621 2.18 21.04 0.81
C PRO A 621 1.20 20.82 -0.36
N VAL A 622 0.71 21.93 -0.93
CA VAL A 622 0.08 21.94 -2.26
C VAL A 622 1.15 22.22 -3.30
N TYR A 623 1.26 21.37 -4.32
CA TYR A 623 2.22 21.56 -5.42
C TYR A 623 1.61 22.38 -6.56
N TYR A 624 2.35 23.37 -7.08
CA TYR A 624 2.01 24.09 -8.31
C TYR A 624 3.21 24.13 -9.24
N TYR A 625 3.06 23.60 -10.45
CA TYR A 625 4.17 23.37 -11.39
C TYR A 625 4.86 24.66 -11.85
N ASP A 626 4.08 25.75 -12.00
CA ASP A 626 4.57 27.05 -12.45
C ASP A 626 5.10 27.94 -11.31
N ASP A 627 5.01 27.50 -10.04
CA ASP A 627 5.66 28.20 -8.91
C ASP A 627 7.15 27.80 -8.77
N TYR A 628 7.64 26.81 -9.55
CA TYR A 628 9.03 26.34 -9.56
C TYR A 628 9.72 26.57 -10.91
N ALA A 629 10.95 27.07 -10.86
CA ALA A 629 11.78 27.29 -12.03
C ALA A 629 12.04 25.99 -12.82
N GLU A 630 12.30 26.10 -14.12
CA GLU A 630 12.62 24.94 -14.96
C GLU A 630 13.89 24.24 -14.48
N SER A 631 13.76 22.98 -14.10
CA SER A 631 14.82 22.14 -13.56
C SER A 631 14.69 20.70 -14.08
N ASN A 632 15.77 19.93 -14.03
CA ASN A 632 15.77 18.51 -14.38
C ASN A 632 15.38 17.60 -13.21
N VAL A 633 14.79 18.16 -12.14
CA VAL A 633 14.38 17.46 -10.91
C VAL A 633 12.96 17.77 -10.46
N LYS A 634 12.30 18.81 -11.03
CA LYS A 634 10.96 19.23 -10.59
C LYS A 634 9.88 18.22 -10.95
N PHE A 635 8.89 18.11 -10.08
CA PHE A 635 7.76 17.20 -10.27
C PHE A 635 6.93 17.59 -11.52
N PRO A 636 6.31 16.62 -12.20
CA PRO A 636 5.57 16.86 -13.43
C PRO A 636 4.24 17.58 -13.16
N ARG A 637 3.68 18.23 -14.19
CA ARG A 637 2.39 18.96 -14.11
C ARG A 637 1.19 18.07 -13.71
N HIS A 638 1.35 16.75 -13.69
CA HIS A 638 0.37 15.82 -13.09
C HIS A 638 -0.02 16.16 -11.65
N TYR A 639 0.88 16.76 -10.86
CA TYR A 639 0.61 17.16 -9.46
C TYR A 639 0.19 18.63 -9.30
N ASP A 640 0.01 19.38 -10.40
CA ASP A 640 -0.34 20.80 -10.36
C ASP A 640 -1.71 21.01 -9.70
N GLY A 641 -1.74 21.77 -8.60
CA GLY A 641 -2.92 21.97 -7.76
C GLY A 641 -3.23 20.85 -6.76
N LYS A 642 -2.40 19.82 -6.61
CA LYS A 642 -2.66 18.70 -5.68
C LYS A 642 -2.10 18.97 -4.28
N PHE A 643 -2.91 18.67 -3.27
CA PHE A 643 -2.55 18.70 -1.84
C PHE A 643 -1.95 17.34 -1.44
N PHE A 644 -0.72 17.31 -0.93
CA PHE A 644 -0.07 16.08 -0.48
C PHE A 644 -0.52 15.73 0.94
N ALA A 645 -1.66 15.04 1.07
CA ALA A 645 -2.07 14.41 2.31
C ALA A 645 -1.15 13.22 2.64
N TYR A 646 -0.87 12.95 3.91
CA TYR A 646 -0.10 11.75 4.31
C TYR A 646 -0.54 11.24 5.69
N ASP A 647 -0.43 9.93 5.92
CA ASP A 647 -0.67 9.33 7.24
C ASP A 647 0.63 8.74 7.78
N TRP A 648 1.02 9.22 8.96
CA TRP A 648 2.28 8.86 9.61
C TRP A 648 2.31 7.40 10.07
N MET A 649 1.17 6.81 10.43
CA MET A 649 1.09 5.43 10.94
C MET A 649 0.91 4.40 9.80
N ARG A 650 0.27 4.81 8.70
CA ARG A 650 -0.04 3.96 7.53
C ARG A 650 0.98 4.07 6.39
N ASP A 651 2.04 4.86 6.57
CA ASP A 651 3.18 5.02 5.65
C ASP A 651 2.82 5.41 4.19
N TRP A 652 1.68 6.09 4.00
CA TRP A 652 1.21 6.55 2.69
C TRP A 652 1.29 8.07 2.50
N ILE A 653 1.45 8.48 1.24
CA ILE A 653 1.35 9.87 0.76
C ILE A 653 0.37 9.85 -0.42
N HIS A 654 -0.73 10.60 -0.31
CA HIS A 654 -1.83 10.63 -1.29
C HIS A 654 -2.09 12.05 -1.81
N PRO A 655 -1.59 12.40 -3.01
CA PRO A 655 -1.93 13.65 -3.67
C PRO A 655 -3.42 13.77 -3.98
N VAL A 656 -4.09 14.67 -3.27
CA VAL A 656 -5.51 14.97 -3.43
C VAL A 656 -5.71 15.87 -4.65
N THR A 657 -6.43 15.36 -5.64
CA THR A 657 -6.95 16.14 -6.76
C THR A 657 -8.15 16.95 -6.28
N MET A 658 -8.15 18.26 -6.57
CA MET A 658 -9.21 19.19 -6.18
C MET A 658 -9.78 19.91 -7.40
N ASN A 659 -11.02 20.39 -7.28
CA ASN A 659 -11.61 21.28 -8.29
C ASN A 659 -11.14 22.74 -8.09
N ALA A 660 -11.56 23.65 -8.98
CA ALA A 660 -11.18 25.07 -8.92
C ALA A 660 -11.66 25.83 -7.65
N ASN A 661 -12.59 25.28 -6.87
CA ASN A 661 -13.05 25.83 -5.59
C ASN A 661 -12.28 25.26 -4.39
N GLY A 662 -11.39 24.28 -4.61
CA GLY A 662 -10.73 23.49 -3.57
C GLY A 662 -11.57 22.34 -3.00
N ASP A 663 -12.64 21.91 -3.67
CA ASP A 663 -13.41 20.72 -3.26
C ASP A 663 -12.70 19.43 -3.69
N PHE A 664 -12.85 18.36 -2.91
CA PHE A 664 -12.29 17.03 -3.18
C PHE A 664 -12.81 16.46 -4.51
N VAL A 665 -11.91 15.85 -5.30
CA VAL A 665 -12.26 15.10 -6.52
C VAL A 665 -11.81 13.64 -6.43
N LYS A 666 -10.50 13.38 -6.17
CA LYS A 666 -9.97 12.04 -5.88
C LYS A 666 -8.63 12.08 -5.14
N MET A 667 -8.25 10.96 -4.53
CA MET A 667 -6.87 10.68 -4.13
C MET A 667 -6.21 9.74 -5.16
N GLU A 668 -4.89 9.78 -5.24
CA GLU A 668 -4.03 8.81 -5.94
C GLU A 668 -2.86 8.47 -5.01
N THR A 669 -2.23 7.29 -5.14
CA THR A 669 -1.09 6.92 -4.28
C THR A 669 0.24 7.39 -4.87
N PHE A 670 1.01 8.19 -4.12
CA PHE A 670 2.36 8.60 -4.52
C PHE A 670 3.41 7.52 -4.21
N MET A 671 4.17 7.12 -5.23
CA MET A 671 5.22 6.08 -5.16
C MET A 671 4.77 4.77 -4.46
N PRO A 672 3.74 4.07 -4.97
CA PRO A 672 3.11 2.92 -4.31
C PRO A 672 4.02 1.69 -4.09
N ASN A 673 5.16 1.58 -4.77
CA ASN A 673 6.14 0.50 -4.55
C ASN A 673 7.27 0.91 -3.59
N THR A 674 7.27 2.14 -3.09
CA THR A 674 8.32 2.70 -2.24
C THR A 674 7.91 2.68 -0.77
N THR A 675 8.59 1.85 0.02
CA THR A 675 8.41 1.82 1.48
C THR A 675 9.01 3.08 2.12
N PHE A 676 8.15 3.96 2.62
CA PHE A 676 8.51 5.03 3.56
C PHE A 676 8.61 4.47 4.99
N SER A 677 9.19 5.23 5.93
CA SER A 677 9.10 4.90 7.36
C SER A 677 8.70 6.12 8.19
N HIS A 678 7.39 6.22 8.43
CA HIS A 678 6.74 7.15 9.34
C HIS A 678 7.08 8.61 9.01
N VAL A 679 6.66 9.04 7.81
CA VAL A 679 6.89 10.41 7.32
C VAL A 679 6.26 11.40 8.28
N ILE A 680 7.09 12.25 8.89
CA ILE A 680 6.69 13.22 9.93
C ILE A 680 6.55 14.63 9.36
N ASP A 681 7.24 14.94 8.27
CA ASP A 681 7.21 16.26 7.62
C ASP A 681 7.70 16.18 6.16
N MET A 682 7.27 17.13 5.32
CA MET A 682 7.73 17.25 3.93
C MET A 682 7.62 18.69 3.37
N GLN A 683 8.60 19.09 2.57
CA GLN A 683 8.64 20.42 1.94
C GLN A 683 9.18 20.36 0.50
N PHE A 684 8.53 21.05 -0.43
CA PHE A 684 9.12 21.29 -1.76
C PHE A 684 10.20 22.38 -1.69
N ALA A 685 11.34 22.11 -2.32
CA ALA A 685 12.44 23.05 -2.46
C ALA A 685 12.23 23.99 -3.68
N PRO A 686 12.94 25.14 -3.77
CA PRO A 686 12.80 26.10 -4.88
C PRO A 686 13.09 25.54 -6.29
N ASP A 687 13.72 24.36 -6.39
CA ASP A 687 13.97 23.65 -7.66
C ASP A 687 12.86 22.65 -8.04
N GLY A 688 11.78 22.57 -7.26
CA GLY A 688 10.64 21.67 -7.45
C GLY A 688 10.86 20.22 -7.01
N SER A 689 11.97 19.91 -6.32
CA SER A 689 12.19 18.61 -5.67
C SER A 689 11.55 18.55 -4.28
N LEU A 690 11.06 17.38 -3.87
CA LEU A 690 10.39 17.17 -2.58
C LEU A 690 11.38 16.63 -1.55
N TYR A 691 11.50 17.28 -0.41
CA TYR A 691 12.21 16.76 0.76
C TYR A 691 11.20 16.12 1.72
N THR A 692 11.55 14.96 2.29
CA THR A 692 10.74 14.25 3.28
C THR A 692 11.58 13.89 4.51
N LEU A 693 11.00 14.07 5.69
CA LEU A 693 11.57 13.67 6.97
C LEU A 693 10.81 12.43 7.47
N GLU A 694 11.54 11.36 7.78
CA GLU A 694 11.04 10.04 8.19
C GLU A 694 11.42 9.85 9.67
N TYR A 695 10.44 9.62 10.56
CA TYR A 695 10.64 9.40 12.01
C TYR A 695 11.17 8.00 12.33
N GLY A 696 11.03 7.07 11.38
CA GLY A 696 11.33 5.65 11.58
C GLY A 696 10.29 4.94 12.46
N GLN A 697 10.29 3.60 12.46
CA GLN A 697 9.17 2.83 13.00
C GLN A 697 8.89 3.08 14.51
N ARG A 698 9.92 3.13 15.37
CA ARG A 698 9.71 3.07 16.83
C ARG A 698 9.53 4.45 17.46
N TRP A 699 8.42 4.67 18.18
CA TRP A 699 8.26 5.88 19.01
C TRP A 699 9.28 6.00 20.13
N PHE A 700 9.65 7.25 20.42
CA PHE A 700 10.51 7.68 21.52
C PHE A 700 11.94 7.13 21.49
N ALA A 701 12.48 6.87 20.30
CA ALA A 701 13.81 6.29 20.07
C ALA A 701 14.47 6.82 18.79
N ALA A 702 15.80 6.71 18.72
CA ALA A 702 16.53 6.80 17.46
C ALA A 702 16.28 5.56 16.60
N ASN A 703 16.15 5.72 15.29
CA ASN A 703 15.78 4.65 14.36
C ASN A 703 16.70 4.68 13.13
N ASP A 704 17.30 3.55 12.74
CA ASP A 704 18.17 3.45 11.55
C ASP A 704 17.43 3.69 10.22
N ASP A 705 16.10 3.62 10.28
CA ASP A 705 15.16 3.97 9.24
C ASP A 705 14.57 5.38 9.35
N ALA A 706 14.83 6.13 10.43
CA ALA A 706 14.58 7.57 10.48
C ALA A 706 15.59 8.32 9.61
N ARG A 707 15.10 9.15 8.69
CA ARG A 707 15.88 9.66 7.55
C ARG A 707 15.47 11.08 7.16
N LEU A 708 16.42 11.79 6.57
CA LEU A 708 16.13 12.91 5.69
C LEU A 708 16.35 12.43 4.25
N SER A 709 15.29 12.50 3.44
CA SER A 709 15.27 12.04 2.05
C SER A 709 14.93 13.21 1.12
N ARG A 710 15.46 13.17 -0.12
CA ARG A 710 15.08 14.08 -1.22
C ARG A 710 14.63 13.25 -2.41
N ILE A 711 13.45 13.57 -2.93
CA ILE A 711 12.80 12.91 -4.06
C ILE A 711 12.86 13.87 -5.25
N THR A 712 13.38 13.38 -6.37
CA THR A 712 13.53 14.15 -7.62
C THR A 712 12.87 13.40 -8.78
N TYR A 713 12.26 14.13 -9.72
CA TYR A 713 11.62 13.53 -10.88
C TYR A 713 12.46 13.69 -12.15
N ASN A 714 12.67 12.59 -12.88
CA ASN A 714 13.40 12.54 -14.13
C ASN A 714 12.47 12.44 -15.34
N ALA A 715 12.28 13.58 -16.02
CA ALA A 715 11.54 13.68 -17.28
C ALA A 715 12.31 13.14 -18.51
N GLY A 716 13.61 12.84 -18.37
CA GLY A 716 14.47 12.36 -19.46
C GLY A 716 14.67 10.84 -19.46
N ASN A 717 15.80 10.40 -20.03
CA ASN A 717 16.23 8.99 -20.03
C ASN A 717 16.47 8.51 -18.59
N ARG A 718 15.86 7.40 -18.21
CA ARG A 718 16.00 6.81 -16.87
C ARG A 718 17.37 6.17 -16.68
N ARG A 719 17.73 5.85 -15.43
CA ARG A 719 18.93 5.04 -15.18
C ARG A 719 18.59 3.56 -15.44
N PRO A 720 19.52 2.78 -16.01
CA PRO A 720 19.29 1.35 -16.23
C PRO A 720 19.18 0.59 -14.91
N VAL A 721 18.30 -0.40 -14.84
CA VAL A 721 18.13 -1.28 -13.68
C VAL A 721 19.18 -2.38 -13.74
N VAL A 722 20.02 -2.48 -12.71
CA VAL A 722 21.00 -3.55 -12.59
C VAL A 722 20.39 -4.75 -11.90
N VAL A 723 20.45 -5.92 -12.54
CA VAL A 723 20.03 -7.21 -11.94
C VAL A 723 21.18 -8.20 -12.09
N ALA A 724 22.10 -8.15 -11.14
CA ALA A 724 23.29 -8.99 -11.07
C ALA A 724 23.09 -10.19 -10.11
N SER A 725 23.69 -11.32 -10.47
CA SER A 725 23.82 -12.50 -9.61
C SER A 725 25.18 -13.19 -9.78
N ALA A 726 25.48 -14.09 -8.84
CA ALA A 726 26.68 -14.93 -8.82
C ALA A 726 26.29 -16.39 -8.57
N SER A 727 26.94 -17.34 -9.23
CA SER A 727 26.65 -18.78 -9.08
C SER A 727 26.99 -19.34 -7.70
N LYS A 728 27.88 -18.65 -6.97
CA LYS A 728 28.25 -18.87 -5.57
C LYS A 728 28.72 -17.54 -4.98
N THR A 729 28.37 -17.26 -3.73
CA THR A 729 28.86 -16.07 -2.98
C THR A 729 29.86 -16.43 -1.89
N VAL A 730 29.99 -17.72 -1.53
CA VAL A 730 31.02 -18.23 -0.62
C VAL A 730 31.59 -19.58 -1.10
N GLY A 731 32.84 -19.89 -0.75
CA GLY A 731 33.46 -21.19 -1.03
C GLY A 731 34.97 -21.24 -0.86
N ALA A 732 35.52 -22.46 -0.73
CA ALA A 732 36.95 -22.70 -0.57
C ALA A 732 37.78 -22.39 -1.83
N THR A 733 39.06 -22.06 -1.65
CA THR A 733 40.00 -21.84 -2.76
C THR A 733 40.39 -23.14 -3.48
N PRO A 734 40.58 -23.13 -4.82
CA PRO A 734 40.26 -22.04 -5.75
C PRO A 734 38.76 -22.02 -6.09
N MET A 735 38.14 -20.84 -5.99
CA MET A 735 36.70 -20.67 -6.15
C MET A 735 36.37 -20.06 -7.53
N THR A 736 35.80 -20.86 -8.44
CA THR A 736 35.29 -20.36 -9.73
C THR A 736 33.84 -19.91 -9.59
N VAL A 737 33.55 -18.67 -9.98
CA VAL A 737 32.22 -18.05 -9.92
C VAL A 737 31.81 -17.59 -11.32
N LYS A 738 30.61 -17.99 -11.75
CA LYS A 738 29.93 -17.42 -12.93
C LYS A 738 29.05 -16.28 -12.45
N PHE A 739 29.25 -15.10 -13.00
CA PHE A 739 28.41 -13.94 -12.74
C PHE A 739 27.40 -13.76 -13.88
N ASN A 740 26.28 -13.10 -13.59
CA ASN A 740 25.27 -12.81 -14.60
C ASN A 740 24.56 -11.48 -14.28
N ALA A 741 24.71 -10.49 -15.17
CA ALA A 741 23.95 -9.25 -15.17
C ALA A 741 23.01 -9.12 -16.40
N SER A 742 22.80 -10.17 -17.19
CA SER A 742 21.97 -10.15 -18.41
C SER A 742 20.46 -10.03 -18.15
N LYS A 743 20.05 -9.93 -16.87
CA LYS A 743 18.69 -9.54 -16.47
C LYS A 743 18.56 -8.03 -16.20
N SER A 744 19.66 -7.28 -16.30
CA SER A 744 19.62 -5.82 -16.25
C SER A 744 18.86 -5.30 -17.47
N SER A 745 18.08 -4.25 -17.27
CA SER A 745 17.19 -3.69 -18.30
C SER A 745 17.23 -2.17 -18.28
N ASP A 746 17.03 -1.56 -19.44
CA ASP A 746 16.69 -0.15 -19.52
C ASP A 746 15.17 0.03 -19.65
N TYR A 747 14.62 1.12 -19.11
CA TYR A 747 13.18 1.41 -19.16
C TYR A 747 12.75 2.21 -20.40
N ASP A 748 13.66 2.95 -21.03
CA ASP A 748 13.40 3.73 -22.24
C ASP A 748 13.84 2.97 -23.52
N GLY A 749 14.44 1.78 -23.35
CA GLY A 749 14.74 0.80 -24.40
C GLY A 749 16.20 0.79 -24.86
N ASP A 750 17.09 1.48 -24.16
CA ASP A 750 18.48 1.67 -24.55
C ASP A 750 19.34 0.39 -24.53
N ALA A 751 20.37 0.38 -25.40
CA ALA A 751 21.36 -0.69 -25.43
C ALA A 751 22.34 -0.59 -24.24
N LEU A 752 22.46 -1.68 -23.46
CA LEU A 752 23.26 -1.70 -22.23
C LEU A 752 24.72 -2.14 -22.45
N ARG A 753 25.66 -1.40 -21.84
CA ARG A 753 27.09 -1.75 -21.74
C ARG A 753 27.48 -2.09 -20.30
N TYR A 754 28.24 -3.17 -20.14
CA TYR A 754 28.64 -3.71 -18.84
C TYR A 754 30.14 -3.48 -18.56
N GLU A 755 30.49 -3.20 -17.31
CA GLU A 755 31.87 -3.23 -16.80
C GLU A 755 31.87 -3.82 -15.38
N TRP A 756 32.55 -4.95 -15.19
CA TRP A 756 32.74 -5.59 -13.90
C TRP A 756 34.13 -5.34 -13.33
N THR A 757 34.20 -5.18 -12.01
CA THR A 757 35.43 -5.13 -11.21
C THR A 757 35.32 -6.09 -10.03
N PHE A 758 36.39 -6.79 -9.69
CA PHE A 758 36.39 -7.86 -8.67
C PHE A 758 37.37 -7.62 -7.52
N GLY A 759 37.59 -6.34 -7.18
CA GLY A 759 38.59 -5.89 -6.20
C GLY A 759 39.99 -5.67 -6.77
N PRO A 760 40.95 -5.20 -5.94
CA PRO A 760 42.31 -4.88 -6.36
C PRO A 760 43.07 -6.07 -6.95
N GLY A 761 43.84 -5.83 -8.01
CA GLY A 761 44.65 -6.85 -8.68
C GLY A 761 43.89 -7.83 -9.59
N MET A 762 42.55 -7.78 -9.61
CA MET A 762 41.73 -8.61 -10.51
C MET A 762 41.43 -7.87 -11.83
N PRO A 763 41.42 -8.55 -12.99
CA PRO A 763 41.12 -7.92 -14.28
C PRO A 763 39.65 -7.50 -14.37
N LYS A 764 39.39 -6.37 -15.04
CA LYS A 764 38.03 -5.97 -15.42
C LYS A 764 37.45 -6.91 -16.49
N GLN A 765 36.12 -7.01 -16.55
CA GLN A 765 35.40 -7.78 -17.57
C GLN A 765 34.25 -6.95 -18.15
N THR A 766 33.96 -7.05 -19.44
CA THR A 766 32.96 -6.20 -20.13
C THR A 766 31.72 -6.95 -20.65
N THR A 767 31.66 -8.27 -20.44
CA THR A 767 30.49 -9.09 -20.79
C THR A 767 29.42 -9.01 -19.70
N ALA A 768 28.17 -9.30 -20.06
CA ALA A 768 27.10 -9.43 -19.07
C ALA A 768 27.27 -10.67 -18.16
N THR A 769 27.98 -11.70 -18.62
CA THR A 769 28.10 -13.01 -17.97
C THR A 769 29.56 -13.49 -17.80
N PRO A 770 30.43 -12.76 -17.09
CA PRO A 770 31.82 -13.16 -16.92
C PRO A 770 31.97 -14.35 -15.96
N THR A 771 33.06 -15.10 -16.11
CA THR A 771 33.47 -16.15 -15.16
C THR A 771 34.83 -15.77 -14.58
N VAL A 772 34.99 -15.85 -13.26
CA VAL A 772 36.22 -15.46 -12.55
C VAL A 772 36.59 -16.53 -11.53
N THR A 773 37.88 -16.83 -11.42
CA THR A 773 38.43 -17.78 -10.44
C THR A 773 39.23 -17.03 -9.39
N PHE A 774 38.81 -17.13 -8.13
CA PHE A 774 39.50 -16.54 -6.98
C PHE A 774 40.42 -17.60 -6.35
N THR A 775 41.73 -17.36 -6.38
CA THR A 775 42.76 -18.35 -5.97
C THR A 775 43.32 -18.12 -4.56
N LYS A 776 43.08 -16.95 -3.96
CA LYS A 776 43.52 -16.59 -2.60
C LYS A 776 42.32 -16.42 -1.67
N PRO A 777 42.44 -16.74 -0.37
CA PRO A 777 41.40 -16.42 0.60
C PRO A 777 41.22 -14.91 0.78
N GLY A 778 40.01 -14.47 1.07
CA GLY A 778 39.64 -13.08 1.29
C GLY A 778 38.20 -12.75 0.89
N THR A 779 37.72 -11.56 1.24
CA THR A 779 36.43 -11.04 0.76
C THR A 779 36.65 -10.08 -0.41
N TYR A 780 36.06 -10.39 -1.55
CA TYR A 780 36.15 -9.63 -2.79
C TYR A 780 34.81 -8.95 -3.09
N ASN A 781 34.82 -7.66 -3.39
CA ASN A 781 33.62 -6.95 -3.84
C ASN A 781 33.52 -7.05 -5.38
N ALA A 782 32.62 -7.90 -5.85
CA ALA A 782 32.26 -8.02 -7.25
C ALA A 782 31.23 -6.94 -7.61
N THR A 783 31.68 -5.83 -8.19
CA THR A 783 30.83 -4.71 -8.62
C THR A 783 30.65 -4.76 -10.13
N VAL A 784 29.40 -4.79 -10.60
CA VAL A 784 29.05 -4.47 -11.98
C VAL A 784 28.59 -3.02 -12.08
N ARG A 785 29.04 -2.35 -13.14
CA ARG A 785 28.55 -1.07 -13.63
C ARG A 785 27.83 -1.31 -14.95
N VAL A 786 26.59 -0.85 -15.05
CA VAL A 786 25.79 -0.84 -16.27
C VAL A 786 25.66 0.60 -16.75
N THR A 787 25.81 0.82 -18.05
CA THR A 787 25.62 2.13 -18.72
C THR A 787 24.62 1.98 -19.86
N ASP A 788 23.67 2.90 -20.00
CA ASP A 788 22.73 2.97 -21.14
C ASP A 788 23.41 3.66 -22.36
N ALA A 789 22.62 4.03 -23.39
CA ALA A 789 23.14 4.74 -24.56
C ALA A 789 23.17 6.27 -24.35
N ALA A 790 22.30 6.81 -23.50
CA ALA A 790 22.33 8.22 -23.07
C ALA A 790 23.54 8.58 -22.18
N GLY A 791 24.19 7.60 -21.55
CA GLY A 791 25.33 7.76 -20.65
C GLY A 791 25.00 7.72 -19.15
N ASN A 792 23.75 7.44 -18.77
CA ASN A 792 23.39 7.15 -17.38
C ASN A 792 24.10 5.89 -16.89
N VAL A 793 24.33 5.82 -15.58
CA VAL A 793 25.05 4.72 -14.94
C VAL A 793 24.27 4.22 -13.73
N ALA A 794 24.23 2.90 -13.57
CA ALA A 794 23.85 2.24 -12.34
C ALA A 794 24.86 1.14 -11.98
N THR A 795 24.93 0.77 -10.70
CA THR A 795 25.93 -0.18 -10.18
C THR A 795 25.32 -1.10 -9.14
N GLN A 796 25.73 -2.38 -9.14
CA GLN A 796 25.41 -3.33 -8.06
C GLN A 796 26.68 -4.04 -7.60
N THR A 797 26.87 -4.15 -6.29
CA THR A 797 28.02 -4.81 -5.65
C THR A 797 27.57 -6.05 -4.90
N MET A 798 28.30 -7.15 -5.06
CA MET A 798 28.11 -8.40 -4.32
C MET A 798 29.40 -8.79 -3.59
N PRO A 799 29.38 -9.05 -2.28
CA PRO A 799 30.53 -9.59 -1.57
C PRO A 799 30.69 -11.09 -1.88
N ILE A 800 31.90 -11.49 -2.26
CA ILE A 800 32.29 -12.88 -2.55
C ILE A 800 33.33 -13.29 -1.52
N ARG A 801 32.99 -14.26 -0.66
CA ARG A 801 33.82 -14.73 0.46
C ARG A 801 34.57 -15.99 0.06
N VAL A 802 35.89 -15.88 -0.10
CA VAL A 802 36.72 -16.95 -0.65
C VAL A 802 37.61 -17.50 0.47
N GLY A 803 37.62 -18.82 0.68
CA GLY A 803 38.53 -19.48 1.62
C GLY A 803 37.96 -20.71 2.31
N ASN A 804 36.72 -20.63 2.79
CA ASN A 804 36.03 -21.66 3.58
C ASN A 804 34.98 -22.38 2.72
N ALA A 805 34.86 -23.70 2.81
CA ALA A 805 33.76 -24.43 2.17
C ALA A 805 32.43 -24.17 2.90
N GLU A 806 31.31 -24.42 2.23
CA GLU A 806 30.03 -24.57 2.93
C GLU A 806 29.94 -26.01 3.45
N PRO A 807 29.66 -26.23 4.75
CA PRO A 807 29.58 -27.58 5.30
C PRO A 807 28.44 -28.36 4.67
N VAL A 808 28.66 -29.63 4.33
CA VAL A 808 27.62 -30.50 3.78
C VAL A 808 26.90 -31.21 4.91
N VAL A 809 25.73 -30.67 5.28
CA VAL A 809 24.72 -31.38 6.07
C VAL A 809 23.86 -32.23 5.13
N ASP A 810 23.58 -33.46 5.53
CA ASP A 810 22.59 -34.38 4.95
C ASP A 810 21.67 -34.89 6.08
N LEU A 811 20.39 -35.08 5.75
CA LEU A 811 19.34 -35.57 6.66
C LEU A 811 18.55 -36.65 5.94
N ASN A 812 19.00 -37.90 6.09
CA ASN A 812 18.35 -39.03 5.46
C ASN A 812 17.18 -39.51 6.31
N VAL A 813 16.00 -39.62 5.70
CA VAL A 813 14.80 -40.24 6.29
C VAL A 813 14.48 -41.50 5.51
N ALA A 814 14.30 -42.62 6.22
CA ALA A 814 14.01 -43.93 5.64
C ALA A 814 12.51 -44.23 5.65
N GLY A 815 12.05 -45.01 4.66
CA GLY A 815 10.62 -45.19 4.39
C GLY A 815 10.09 -44.07 3.50
N ASN A 816 8.87 -43.60 3.78
CA ASN A 816 8.21 -42.57 3.00
C ASN A 816 8.71 -41.17 3.36
N LYS A 817 9.13 -40.39 2.36
CA LYS A 817 9.70 -39.04 2.50
C LYS A 817 8.69 -37.90 2.37
N THR A 818 7.41 -38.22 2.14
CA THR A 818 6.31 -37.24 2.06
C THR A 818 5.37 -37.32 3.26
N PHE A 819 5.06 -38.53 3.74
CA PHE A 819 4.01 -38.78 4.72
C PHE A 819 4.56 -39.39 6.01
N TYR A 820 4.14 -38.85 7.15
CA TYR A 820 4.25 -39.56 8.43
C TYR A 820 2.98 -40.39 8.65
N PHE A 821 3.10 -41.54 9.31
CA PHE A 821 1.94 -42.33 9.74
C PHE A 821 1.86 -42.30 11.27
N PRO A 822 0.74 -41.84 11.87
CA PRO A 822 0.62 -41.72 13.33
C PRO A 822 0.99 -43.02 14.04
N ASN A 823 1.82 -42.90 15.07
CA ASN A 823 2.36 -43.98 15.90
C ASN A 823 3.26 -45.00 15.19
N GLN A 824 3.64 -44.80 13.92
CA GLN A 824 4.63 -45.63 13.23
C GLN A 824 6.01 -44.94 13.24
N PRO A 825 7.10 -45.63 13.61
CA PRO A 825 8.42 -45.00 13.76
C PRO A 825 9.02 -44.55 12.42
N VAL A 826 9.45 -43.30 12.37
CA VAL A 826 10.21 -42.68 11.28
C VAL A 826 11.70 -42.79 11.61
N LYS A 827 12.44 -43.55 10.80
CA LYS A 827 13.90 -43.67 10.93
C LYS A 827 14.60 -42.51 10.24
N TYR A 828 15.47 -41.82 10.97
CA TYR A 828 16.27 -40.72 10.45
C TYR A 828 17.74 -40.85 10.87
N ALA A 829 18.64 -40.30 10.05
CA ALA A 829 20.06 -40.17 10.35
C ALA A 829 20.63 -38.92 9.69
N VAL A 830 21.28 -38.08 10.49
CA VAL A 830 22.05 -36.92 10.06
C VAL A 830 23.46 -37.37 9.68
N LYS A 831 24.01 -36.80 8.61
CA LYS A 831 25.44 -36.81 8.32
C LYS A 831 25.92 -35.38 8.17
N VAL A 832 27.11 -35.10 8.69
CA VAL A 832 27.79 -33.83 8.44
C VAL A 832 29.22 -34.13 7.98
N SER A 833 29.60 -33.50 6.88
CA SER A 833 30.95 -33.48 6.35
C SER A 833 31.30 -32.08 5.87
N ASP A 834 32.35 -31.52 6.41
CA ASP A 834 32.96 -30.27 5.97
C ASP A 834 34.39 -30.51 5.45
N LYS A 835 34.89 -29.59 4.61
CA LYS A 835 36.24 -29.70 4.03
C LYS A 835 37.33 -29.27 5.00
N GLU A 836 37.05 -28.30 5.85
CA GLU A 836 37.99 -27.72 6.81
C GLU A 836 37.87 -28.42 8.19
N ASP A 837 36.65 -28.68 8.69
CA ASP A 837 36.41 -29.33 10.00
C ASP A 837 36.28 -30.88 9.96
N GLY A 838 36.14 -31.49 8.78
CA GLY A 838 36.13 -32.95 8.62
C GLY A 838 34.73 -33.58 8.68
N THR A 839 34.47 -34.53 9.59
CA THR A 839 33.20 -35.29 9.62
C THR A 839 32.80 -35.67 11.05
N LEU A 840 31.54 -36.09 11.24
CA LEU A 840 31.05 -36.70 12.49
C LEU A 840 31.85 -37.95 12.96
N ALA A 841 32.64 -38.58 12.09
CA ALA A 841 33.53 -39.68 12.46
C ALA A 841 34.97 -39.24 12.77
N LYS A 842 35.34 -37.99 12.41
CA LYS A 842 36.67 -37.41 12.55
C LYS A 842 36.63 -35.89 12.35
N GLY A 843 36.66 -35.12 13.44
CA GLY A 843 36.86 -33.67 13.43
C GLY A 843 35.63 -32.83 13.82
N ILE A 844 34.42 -33.31 13.55
CA ILE A 844 33.16 -32.70 14.02
C ILE A 844 32.60 -33.55 15.16
N SER A 845 32.27 -32.93 16.29
CA SER A 845 31.63 -33.61 17.42
C SER A 845 30.11 -33.68 17.23
N PRO A 846 29.43 -34.75 17.70
CA PRO A 846 27.97 -34.84 17.64
C PRO A 846 27.25 -33.68 18.33
N GLU A 847 27.86 -33.10 19.37
CA GLU A 847 27.33 -31.99 20.16
C GLU A 847 27.38 -30.64 19.43
N GLU A 848 28.21 -30.50 18.39
CA GLU A 848 28.27 -29.30 17.54
C GLU A 848 27.16 -29.28 16.47
N VAL A 849 26.45 -30.40 16.26
CA VAL A 849 25.37 -30.54 15.27
C VAL A 849 24.01 -30.50 15.98
N THR A 850 23.15 -29.56 15.58
CA THR A 850 21.78 -29.48 16.11
C THR A 850 20.84 -30.30 15.24
N MET A 851 20.06 -31.20 15.84
CA MET A 851 18.96 -31.90 15.20
C MET A 851 17.66 -31.61 15.96
N THR A 852 16.59 -31.24 15.26
CA THR A 852 15.28 -30.94 15.84
C THR A 852 14.16 -31.63 15.08
N ILE A 853 13.09 -31.99 15.78
CA ILE A 853 11.85 -32.51 15.17
C ILE A 853 10.67 -31.78 15.81
N ASN A 854 9.96 -31.01 15.01
CA ASN A 854 8.87 -30.14 15.45
C ASN A 854 7.57 -30.44 14.70
N TYR A 855 6.43 -30.28 15.38
CA TYR A 855 5.12 -30.37 14.73
C TYR A 855 4.59 -28.99 14.37
N LEU A 856 3.94 -28.88 13.20
CA LEU A 856 3.26 -27.68 12.70
C LEU A 856 1.84 -28.06 12.25
N GLU A 857 0.85 -27.22 12.50
CA GLU A 857 -0.46 -27.37 11.87
C GLU A 857 -0.39 -26.97 10.39
N GLY A 858 -1.06 -27.73 9.51
CA GLY A 858 -0.96 -27.56 8.05
C GLY A 858 0.37 -28.03 7.41
N PHE A 859 0.61 -27.59 6.17
CA PHE A 859 1.82 -27.88 5.39
C PHE A 859 2.06 -26.73 4.41
N ASP A 860 3.23 -26.09 4.47
CA ASP A 860 3.63 -25.01 3.56
C ASP A 860 4.93 -25.41 2.84
N LYS A 861 4.88 -25.43 1.50
CA LYS A 861 6.04 -25.75 0.65
C LYS A 861 7.12 -24.68 0.73
N THR A 862 6.84 -23.43 1.10
CA THR A 862 7.87 -22.38 1.19
C THR A 862 8.83 -22.59 2.35
N MET A 863 8.41 -23.29 3.42
CA MET A 863 9.29 -23.60 4.55
C MET A 863 10.47 -24.50 4.16
N LEU A 864 10.24 -25.46 3.24
CA LEU A 864 11.32 -26.29 2.68
C LEU A 864 12.35 -25.48 1.88
N ALA A 865 11.94 -24.34 1.30
CA ALA A 865 12.83 -23.43 0.59
C ALA A 865 13.58 -22.44 1.51
N GLN A 866 13.13 -22.27 2.76
CA GLN A 866 13.71 -21.34 3.75
C GLN A 866 14.82 -21.98 4.62
N GLY A 867 14.85 -23.31 4.74
CA GLY A 867 15.90 -24.03 5.46
C GLY A 867 16.09 -23.53 6.91
N HIS A 868 17.29 -23.09 7.26
CA HIS A 868 17.60 -22.59 8.61
C HIS A 868 16.76 -21.36 9.03
N GLN A 869 16.19 -20.60 8.09
CA GLN A 869 15.31 -19.47 8.40
C GLN A 869 13.90 -19.91 8.80
N ALA A 870 13.49 -21.15 8.51
CA ALA A 870 12.22 -21.73 8.93
C ALA A 870 12.19 -22.15 10.42
N ASN A 871 13.22 -21.79 11.20
CA ASN A 871 13.34 -22.16 12.61
C ASN A 871 12.38 -21.35 13.51
N THR A 872 11.12 -21.76 13.58
CA THR A 872 10.25 -21.83 14.78
C THR A 872 8.82 -22.18 14.39
N GLY A 873 8.08 -22.91 15.25
CA GLY A 873 6.66 -23.23 15.07
C GLY A 873 5.69 -22.06 15.24
N TYR A 874 6.14 -20.83 14.98
CA TYR A 874 5.45 -19.58 15.24
C TYR A 874 5.59 -18.56 14.09
N ALA A 875 6.11 -19.00 12.93
CA ALA A 875 6.41 -18.15 11.78
C ALA A 875 5.21 -17.32 11.29
N THR A 876 4.00 -17.88 11.34
CA THR A 876 2.75 -17.17 10.96
C THR A 876 2.49 -15.97 11.87
N GLY A 877 2.55 -16.17 13.20
CA GLY A 877 2.36 -15.08 14.17
C GLY A 877 3.41 -13.99 14.07
N ARG A 878 4.68 -14.39 13.85
CA ARG A 878 5.78 -13.46 13.58
C ARG A 878 5.53 -12.66 12.31
N ARG A 879 5.15 -13.32 11.21
CA ARG A 879 4.87 -12.67 9.91
C ARG A 879 3.71 -11.68 9.99
N LEU A 880 2.65 -12.02 10.73
CA LEU A 880 1.51 -11.12 10.95
C LEU A 880 1.93 -9.86 11.71
N ILE A 881 2.74 -9.99 12.77
CA ILE A 881 3.37 -8.85 13.46
C ILE A 881 4.31 -8.07 12.54
N GLU A 882 5.08 -8.74 11.69
CA GLU A 882 6.00 -8.10 10.75
C GLU A 882 5.31 -7.35 9.61
N LEU A 883 4.03 -7.63 9.34
CA LEU A 883 3.19 -6.95 8.36
C LEU A 883 2.16 -5.99 9.00
N SER A 884 2.29 -5.69 10.29
CA SER A 884 1.38 -4.82 11.04
C SER A 884 2.08 -3.62 11.69
N ASP A 885 1.32 -2.55 11.86
CA ASP A 885 1.56 -1.34 12.68
C ASP A 885 1.91 -1.64 14.16
N CYS A 886 1.66 -2.86 14.62
CA CYS A 886 2.19 -3.41 15.87
C CYS A 886 3.67 -3.08 16.16
N LYS A 887 4.52 -3.00 15.12
CA LYS A 887 5.95 -2.62 15.19
C LYS A 887 6.19 -1.21 15.74
N SER A 888 5.30 -0.26 15.47
CA SER A 888 5.48 1.14 15.86
C SER A 888 5.38 1.33 17.38
N CYS A 889 4.58 0.48 18.01
CA CYS A 889 4.30 0.46 19.44
C CYS A 889 5.17 -0.54 20.23
N HIS A 890 5.68 -1.60 19.60
CA HIS A 890 6.35 -2.72 20.26
C HIS A 890 7.62 -3.18 19.53
N ALA A 891 8.67 -3.51 20.31
CA ALA A 891 9.87 -4.18 19.81
C ALA A 891 10.13 -5.51 20.54
N LEU A 892 11.01 -6.35 19.99
CA LEU A 892 11.27 -7.70 20.51
C LEU A 892 11.79 -7.69 21.96
N ASN A 893 12.90 -6.98 22.18
CA ASN A 893 13.70 -7.02 23.42
C ASN A 893 13.73 -5.68 24.19
N GLN A 894 13.11 -4.62 23.67
CA GLN A 894 13.18 -3.26 24.19
C GLN A 894 11.78 -2.66 24.29
N LYS A 895 11.53 -1.88 25.35
CA LYS A 895 10.29 -1.13 25.53
C LYS A 895 10.25 0.09 24.59
N SER A 896 9.09 0.38 24.00
CA SER A 896 8.77 1.65 23.32
C SER A 896 7.54 2.26 24.02
N ILE A 897 6.47 2.60 23.30
CA ILE A 897 5.17 2.94 23.89
C ILE A 897 4.66 1.75 24.71
N GLY A 898 4.59 0.59 24.03
CA GLY A 898 4.20 -0.68 24.60
C GLY A 898 5.38 -1.44 25.23
N PRO A 899 5.08 -2.49 26.01
CA PRO A 899 6.09 -3.43 26.52
C PRO A 899 6.82 -4.13 25.38
N ALA A 900 8.05 -4.58 25.63
CA ALA A 900 8.75 -5.48 24.72
C ALA A 900 7.98 -6.81 24.60
N TYR A 901 8.03 -7.46 23.42
CA TYR A 901 7.41 -8.78 23.27
C TYR A 901 8.01 -9.81 24.23
N MET A 902 9.31 -9.75 24.51
CA MET A 902 9.96 -10.53 25.57
C MET A 902 9.35 -10.32 26.96
N ASP A 903 8.89 -9.11 27.29
CA ASP A 903 8.34 -8.82 28.62
C ASP A 903 6.89 -9.31 28.74
N VAL A 904 6.12 -9.19 27.65
CA VAL A 904 4.82 -9.87 27.52
C VAL A 904 4.98 -11.38 27.69
N ALA A 905 5.95 -11.98 26.98
CA ALA A 905 6.27 -13.39 27.09
C ALA A 905 6.61 -13.83 28.52
N LYS A 906 7.46 -13.07 29.23
CA LYS A 906 7.83 -13.33 30.63
C LYS A 906 6.62 -13.22 31.57
N LYS A 907 5.82 -12.14 31.47
CA LYS A 907 4.70 -11.87 32.39
C LYS A 907 3.57 -12.90 32.31
N TYR A 908 3.35 -13.47 31.12
CA TYR A 908 2.27 -14.43 30.87
C TYR A 908 2.74 -15.89 30.77
N LYS A 909 4.02 -16.16 31.05
CA LYS A 909 4.60 -17.50 31.00
C LYS A 909 3.83 -18.49 31.87
N GLY A 910 3.37 -19.59 31.28
CA GLY A 910 2.62 -20.65 31.97
C GLY A 910 1.12 -20.38 32.16
N SER A 911 0.58 -19.25 31.69
CA SER A 911 -0.86 -18.95 31.83
C SER A 911 -1.68 -19.49 30.64
N SER A 912 -2.46 -20.54 30.88
CA SER A 912 -3.34 -21.17 29.87
C SER A 912 -4.46 -20.26 29.35
N GLN A 913 -4.81 -19.19 30.07
CA GLN A 913 -5.80 -18.21 29.65
C GLN A 913 -5.20 -16.97 28.95
N ALA A 914 -3.87 -16.88 28.80
CA ALA A 914 -3.24 -15.68 28.26
C ALA A 914 -3.55 -15.47 26.77
N GLU A 915 -3.59 -16.54 25.97
CA GLU A 915 -3.71 -16.43 24.51
C GLU A 915 -4.97 -15.66 24.08
N GLY A 916 -6.16 -16.21 24.32
CA GLY A 916 -7.42 -15.58 23.92
C GLY A 916 -7.67 -14.22 24.58
N ARG A 917 -7.13 -14.00 25.80
CA ARG A 917 -7.23 -12.71 26.50
C ARG A 917 -6.38 -11.63 25.82
N LEU A 918 -5.17 -11.98 25.38
CA LEU A 918 -4.28 -11.06 24.66
C LEU A 918 -4.73 -10.89 23.21
N ALA A 919 -5.24 -11.93 22.54
CA ALA A 919 -5.79 -11.83 21.19
C ALA A 919 -7.00 -10.87 21.14
N ALA A 920 -7.95 -11.02 22.08
CA ALA A 920 -9.05 -10.08 22.25
C ALA A 920 -8.59 -8.66 22.62
N LYS A 921 -7.43 -8.52 23.29
CA LYS A 921 -6.81 -7.23 23.61
C LYS A 921 -6.15 -6.57 22.39
N VAL A 922 -5.53 -7.34 21.48
CA VAL A 922 -5.02 -6.84 20.19
C VAL A 922 -6.17 -6.27 19.34
N ILE A 923 -7.24 -7.06 19.19
CA ILE A 923 -8.41 -6.69 18.36
C ILE A 923 -9.14 -5.46 18.92
N LYS A 924 -9.30 -5.36 20.25
CA LYS A 924 -10.09 -4.28 20.91
C LYS A 924 -9.27 -3.12 21.49
N GLY A 925 -7.95 -3.24 21.57
CA GLY A 925 -7.04 -2.23 22.13
C GLY A 925 -7.17 -1.96 23.64
N GLY A 926 -6.70 -0.77 24.05
CA GLY A 926 -6.89 -0.16 25.37
C GLY A 926 -5.73 -0.30 26.36
N ALA A 927 -5.83 0.41 27.49
CA ALA A 927 -4.75 0.64 28.46
C ALA A 927 -4.70 -0.35 29.64
N GLY A 928 -3.88 -0.01 30.66
CA GLY A 928 -4.04 -0.39 32.08
C GLY A 928 -3.10 -1.48 32.61
N VAL A 929 -2.46 -2.27 31.73
CA VAL A 929 -1.72 -3.49 32.12
C VAL A 929 -0.20 -3.29 32.16
N TRP A 930 0.30 -2.25 31.48
CA TRP A 930 1.73 -1.97 31.27
C TRP A 930 2.09 -0.49 31.43
N GLY A 931 1.11 0.33 31.82
CA GLY A 931 1.15 1.79 31.84
C GLY A 931 -0.22 2.36 31.50
N GLU A 932 -0.32 3.69 31.54
CA GLU A 932 -1.52 4.46 31.19
C GLU A 932 -1.76 4.53 29.68
N GLN A 933 -0.70 4.41 28.87
CA GLN A 933 -0.79 4.42 27.42
C GLN A 933 -1.62 3.23 26.90
N PRO A 934 -2.70 3.46 26.12
CA PRO A 934 -3.43 2.39 25.46
C PRO A 934 -2.66 1.85 24.26
N MET A 935 -2.93 0.57 23.97
CA MET A 935 -2.60 -0.01 22.67
C MET A 935 -3.77 0.25 21.70
N SER A 936 -3.48 0.61 20.46
CA SER A 936 -4.49 0.81 19.41
C SER A 936 -5.31 -0.46 19.15
N ALA A 937 -6.56 -0.29 18.72
CA ALA A 937 -7.43 -1.41 18.36
C ALA A 937 -7.13 -1.89 16.93
N HIS A 938 -7.08 -3.21 16.74
CA HIS A 938 -6.87 -3.85 15.45
C HIS A 938 -8.13 -4.66 15.05
N PRO A 939 -9.32 -4.03 14.89
CA PRO A 939 -10.58 -4.74 14.64
C PRO A 939 -10.63 -5.49 13.30
N GLN A 940 -9.68 -5.20 12.40
CA GLN A 940 -9.48 -5.89 11.12
C GLN A 940 -8.87 -7.30 11.26
N LEU A 941 -8.22 -7.62 12.37
CA LEU A 941 -7.62 -8.94 12.61
C LEU A 941 -8.68 -9.93 13.09
N THR A 942 -8.70 -11.12 12.51
CA THR A 942 -9.52 -12.22 13.05
C THR A 942 -8.98 -12.69 14.40
N ASN A 943 -9.85 -13.29 15.22
CA ASN A 943 -9.43 -13.96 16.46
C ASN A 943 -8.31 -15.00 16.21
N GLN A 944 -8.29 -15.64 15.04
CA GLN A 944 -7.26 -16.62 14.69
C GLN A 944 -5.90 -15.95 14.47
N GLU A 945 -5.83 -14.91 13.63
CA GLU A 945 -4.59 -14.18 13.36
C GLU A 945 -4.01 -13.55 14.63
N ALA A 946 -4.85 -12.89 15.42
CA ALA A 946 -4.44 -12.33 16.71
C ALA A 946 -3.96 -13.43 17.70
N SER A 947 -4.55 -14.62 17.68
CA SER A 947 -4.05 -15.78 18.43
C SER A 947 -2.67 -16.23 17.95
N GLU A 948 -2.41 -16.34 16.64
CA GLU A 948 -1.08 -16.73 16.14
C GLU A 948 0.00 -15.70 16.54
N MET A 949 -0.29 -14.41 16.39
CA MET A 949 0.59 -13.31 16.82
C MET A 949 0.93 -13.43 18.31
N VAL A 950 -0.07 -13.69 19.16
CA VAL A 950 0.13 -13.88 20.60
C VAL A 950 0.89 -15.16 20.94
N ARG A 951 0.66 -16.28 20.24
CA ARG A 951 1.45 -17.52 20.43
C ARG A 951 2.93 -17.27 20.14
N TYR A 952 3.25 -16.56 19.06
CA TYR A 952 4.62 -16.14 18.77
C TYR A 952 5.20 -15.33 19.94
N ILE A 953 4.51 -14.28 20.38
CA ILE A 953 4.97 -13.47 21.52
C ILE A 953 5.21 -14.32 22.77
N LEU A 954 4.26 -15.16 23.17
CA LEU A 954 4.38 -16.02 24.36
C LEU A 954 5.52 -17.04 24.26
N SER A 955 5.89 -17.48 23.05
CA SER A 955 6.98 -18.43 22.83
C SER A 955 8.36 -17.89 23.25
N LEU A 956 8.56 -16.57 23.18
CA LEU A 956 9.87 -15.91 23.30
C LEU A 956 10.54 -16.08 24.66
N ALA A 957 9.78 -16.39 25.72
CA ALA A 957 10.32 -16.58 27.08
C ALA A 957 10.99 -17.95 27.32
N ASN A 958 11.22 -18.76 26.28
CA ASN A 958 11.74 -20.12 26.37
C ASN A 958 13.16 -20.24 25.76
N ASN A 959 14.18 -19.95 26.57
CA ASN A 959 15.61 -19.97 26.18
C ASN A 959 16.21 -21.39 25.99
N LYS A 960 15.48 -22.31 25.35
CA LYS A 960 16.04 -23.54 24.77
C LYS A 960 15.32 -23.80 23.44
N PRO A 961 16.02 -24.29 22.40
CA PRO A 961 15.33 -24.96 21.31
C PRO A 961 14.61 -26.18 21.90
N ALA A 962 13.28 -26.10 21.97
CA ALA A 962 12.48 -27.26 22.32
C ALA A 962 12.75 -28.37 21.29
N ASN A 963 12.76 -29.62 21.74
CA ASN A 963 12.86 -30.81 20.89
C ASN A 963 14.20 -31.02 20.16
N SER A 964 15.35 -30.63 20.75
CA SER A 964 16.65 -31.18 20.32
C SER A 964 16.63 -32.71 20.42
N GLN A 965 17.06 -33.41 19.37
CA GLN A 965 17.05 -34.87 19.24
C GLN A 965 18.48 -35.42 19.06
N PRO A 966 18.71 -36.73 19.25
CA PRO A 966 19.93 -37.41 18.76
C PRO A 966 20.12 -37.22 17.25
N LEU A 967 21.35 -37.41 16.76
CA LEU A 967 21.66 -37.29 15.33
C LEU A 967 21.14 -38.47 14.47
N ALA A 968 20.75 -39.58 15.09
CA ALA A 968 20.07 -40.68 14.42
C ALA A 968 19.14 -41.42 15.39
N GLY A 969 18.04 -41.96 14.87
CA GLY A 969 17.11 -42.77 15.66
C GLY A 969 15.74 -42.97 15.04
N ASP A 970 14.83 -43.48 15.86
CA ASP A 970 13.45 -43.82 15.51
C ASP A 970 12.51 -42.80 16.17
N TYR A 971 12.08 -41.77 15.43
CA TYR A 971 11.09 -40.81 15.95
C TYR A 971 9.68 -41.37 15.76
N LYS A 972 8.87 -41.44 16.82
CA LYS A 972 7.47 -41.90 16.74
C LYS A 972 6.51 -40.70 16.67
N PRO A 973 5.92 -40.38 15.50
CA PRO A 973 4.95 -39.30 15.37
C PRO A 973 3.71 -39.58 16.21
N ALA A 974 3.25 -38.60 16.98
CA ALA A 974 2.02 -38.74 17.77
C ALA A 974 0.78 -38.58 16.89
N THR A 975 -0.37 -39.06 17.40
CA THR A 975 -1.68 -38.60 16.91
C THR A 975 -1.86 -37.13 17.28
N GLN A 976 -2.47 -36.33 16.40
CA GLN A 976 -2.65 -34.89 16.55
C GLN A 976 -4.11 -34.53 16.23
N GLU A 977 -4.68 -33.53 16.91
CA GLU A 977 -6.10 -33.16 16.78
C GLU A 977 -6.43 -32.56 15.40
N LYS A 978 -5.50 -31.82 14.80
CA LYS A 978 -5.62 -31.25 13.46
C LYS A 978 -4.57 -31.87 12.53
N PRO A 979 -4.84 -32.02 11.22
CA PRO A 979 -3.82 -32.40 10.24
C PRO A 979 -2.70 -31.36 10.13
N GLY A 980 -1.47 -31.82 9.94
CA GLY A 980 -0.28 -30.99 9.94
C GLY A 980 0.96 -31.73 9.49
N SER A 981 2.14 -31.28 9.92
CA SER A 981 3.43 -31.77 9.43
C SER A 981 4.49 -31.87 10.54
N TYR A 982 5.26 -32.95 10.51
CA TYR A 982 6.49 -33.09 11.27
C TYR A 982 7.68 -32.60 10.44
N VAL A 983 8.32 -31.54 10.91
CA VAL A 983 9.49 -30.91 10.29
C VAL A 983 10.74 -31.34 11.07
N LEU A 984 11.53 -32.20 10.42
CA LEU A 984 12.85 -32.63 10.88
C LEU A 984 13.87 -31.63 10.31
N THR A 985 14.69 -30.99 11.15
CA THR A 985 15.75 -30.06 10.70
C THR A 985 17.06 -30.35 11.40
N ALA A 986 18.10 -30.59 10.60
CA ALA A 986 19.48 -30.73 11.03
C ALA A 986 20.31 -29.52 10.58
N SER A 987 21.18 -29.00 11.45
CA SER A 987 22.06 -27.87 11.17
C SER A 987 23.45 -28.03 11.80
N TYR A 988 24.47 -27.54 11.09
CA TYR A 988 25.83 -27.45 11.58
C TYR A 988 26.44 -26.10 11.19
N THR A 989 27.32 -25.60 12.03
CA THR A 989 28.11 -24.39 11.79
C THR A 989 29.59 -24.76 11.89
N ASP A 990 30.34 -24.54 10.82
CA ASP A 990 31.79 -24.76 10.81
C ASP A 990 32.52 -23.71 11.66
N ARG A 991 33.82 -23.94 11.92
CA ARG A 991 34.68 -23.10 12.77
C ARG A 991 35.36 -21.97 11.98
N GLY A 992 35.19 -21.92 10.66
CA GLY A 992 35.85 -21.01 9.73
C GLY A 992 37.33 -21.30 9.53
N ASN A 993 37.95 -20.62 8.57
CA ASN A 993 39.37 -20.76 8.24
C ASN A 993 40.25 -19.58 8.70
N GLY A 994 39.72 -18.75 9.60
CA GLY A 994 40.36 -17.52 10.10
C GLY A 994 40.31 -16.32 9.14
N ALA A 995 40.47 -16.54 7.84
CA ALA A 995 40.33 -15.48 6.82
C ALA A 995 38.85 -15.22 6.44
N ILE A 996 38.05 -16.27 6.46
CA ILE A 996 36.58 -16.25 6.39
C ILE A 996 36.07 -16.95 7.65
N GLY A 997 35.14 -16.30 8.36
CA GLY A 997 34.54 -16.85 9.58
C GLY A 997 33.49 -17.95 9.32
N PRO A 998 33.00 -18.57 10.41
CA PRO A 998 31.99 -19.63 10.41
C PRO A 998 30.85 -19.51 9.38
N LEU A 999 30.52 -20.62 8.72
CA LEU A 999 29.32 -20.75 7.89
C LEU A 999 28.37 -21.81 8.43
N THR A 1000 27.07 -21.56 8.32
CA THR A 1000 26.01 -22.48 8.79
C THR A 1000 25.30 -23.08 7.58
N GLN A 1001 25.18 -24.42 7.53
CA GLN A 1001 24.33 -25.12 6.57
C GLN A 1001 23.25 -25.91 7.32
N SER A 1002 22.13 -26.20 6.64
CA SER A 1002 21.05 -27.01 7.21
C SER A 1002 20.31 -27.83 6.17
N ARG A 1003 19.67 -28.91 6.61
CA ARG A 1003 18.71 -29.68 5.81
C ARG A 1003 17.42 -29.88 6.60
N THR A 1004 16.31 -29.77 5.89
CA THR A 1004 14.97 -29.89 6.45
C THR A 1004 14.17 -30.89 5.62
N VAL A 1005 13.53 -31.84 6.30
CA VAL A 1005 12.58 -32.80 5.71
C VAL A 1005 11.24 -32.61 6.41
N ALA A 1006 10.19 -32.30 5.66
CA ALA A 1006 8.85 -32.08 6.18
C ALA A 1006 7.94 -33.25 5.76
N LEU A 1007 7.63 -34.12 6.72
CA LEU A 1007 6.64 -35.18 6.55
C LEU A 1007 5.27 -34.62 6.90
N ARG A 1008 4.33 -34.60 5.94
CA ARG A 1008 2.96 -34.13 6.15
C ARG A 1008 2.01 -35.26 6.54
N SER A 1009 0.82 -34.89 7.01
CA SER A 1009 -0.28 -35.80 7.25
C SER A 1009 -0.61 -36.59 5.98
N PRO A 1010 -0.97 -37.89 6.08
CA PRO A 1010 -1.43 -38.69 4.94
C PRO A 1010 -2.84 -38.28 4.49
N ILE A 1011 -3.46 -37.29 5.15
CA ILE A 1011 -4.78 -36.75 4.83
C ILE A 1011 -4.60 -35.40 4.11
N LEU A 1012 -4.90 -35.38 2.81
CA LEU A 1012 -4.90 -34.18 1.96
C LEU A 1012 -6.33 -33.75 1.61
N LYS A 1013 -6.52 -32.47 1.26
CA LYS A 1013 -7.78 -31.98 0.66
C LYS A 1013 -7.66 -32.01 -0.86
N ALA A 1014 -8.69 -32.44 -1.59
CA ALA A 1014 -8.70 -32.43 -3.05
C ALA A 1014 -8.59 -31.01 -3.63
N THR A 1015 -9.15 -30.03 -2.92
CA THR A 1015 -9.02 -28.58 -3.21
C THR A 1015 -7.63 -28.01 -2.90
N ALA A 1016 -6.73 -28.76 -2.24
CA ALA A 1016 -5.33 -28.38 -2.01
C ALA A 1016 -4.36 -29.00 -3.05
N ALA A 1017 -4.87 -29.50 -4.17
CA ALA A 1017 -4.05 -30.05 -5.26
C ALA A 1017 -3.24 -28.97 -6.01
N ASP A 1018 -2.01 -29.32 -6.38
CA ASP A 1018 -1.02 -28.45 -7.02
C ASP A 1018 -1.40 -28.05 -8.46
N LYS A 1019 -2.13 -28.93 -9.17
CA LYS A 1019 -2.76 -28.60 -10.45
C LYS A 1019 -4.15 -29.23 -10.54
N LYS A 1020 -5.07 -28.51 -11.18
CA LYS A 1020 -6.47 -28.88 -11.35
C LYS A 1020 -6.84 -28.71 -12.83
N ASN A 1021 -7.69 -29.57 -13.37
CA ASN A 1021 -8.17 -29.51 -14.75
C ASN A 1021 -9.67 -29.83 -14.77
N ALA A 1022 -10.48 -28.94 -15.34
CA ALA A 1022 -11.95 -29.03 -15.34
C ALA A 1022 -12.53 -29.33 -13.94
N ILE A 1023 -11.97 -28.68 -12.90
CA ILE A 1023 -12.45 -28.75 -11.52
C ILE A 1023 -13.17 -27.45 -11.18
N PHE A 1024 -14.40 -27.57 -10.69
CA PHE A 1024 -15.11 -26.49 -10.00
C PHE A 1024 -14.95 -26.69 -8.48
N GLU A 1025 -14.81 -25.60 -7.71
CA GLU A 1025 -14.75 -25.67 -6.25
C GLU A 1025 -16.00 -25.06 -5.62
N TYR A 1026 -16.62 -25.82 -4.71
CA TYR A 1026 -17.86 -25.42 -4.05
C TYR A 1026 -17.83 -25.78 -2.56
N ASP A 1027 -18.37 -24.92 -1.70
CA ASP A 1027 -18.43 -25.17 -0.26
C ASP A 1027 -19.66 -26.02 0.10
N VAL A 1028 -19.44 -27.28 0.48
CA VAL A 1028 -20.50 -28.23 0.80
C VAL A 1028 -20.87 -28.09 2.28
N PRO A 1029 -22.12 -27.73 2.63
CA PRO A 1029 -22.53 -27.58 4.03
C PRO A 1029 -22.18 -28.81 4.87
N LYS A 1030 -21.53 -28.57 6.03
CA LYS A 1030 -20.96 -29.58 6.96
C LYS A 1030 -19.76 -30.39 6.46
N LEU A 1031 -19.33 -30.25 5.19
CA LEU A 1031 -18.18 -30.98 4.61
C LEU A 1031 -17.04 -30.07 4.10
N GLY A 1032 -17.31 -28.78 3.89
CA GLY A 1032 -16.32 -27.80 3.42
C GLY A 1032 -16.13 -27.79 1.90
N LYS A 1033 -15.13 -27.02 1.43
CA LYS A 1033 -14.79 -26.90 0.01
C LYS A 1033 -14.40 -28.24 -0.64
N ALA A 1034 -15.23 -28.69 -1.57
CA ALA A 1034 -15.03 -29.87 -2.40
C ALA A 1034 -14.58 -29.51 -3.83
N ALA A 1035 -13.81 -30.41 -4.44
CA ALA A 1035 -13.39 -30.35 -5.84
C ALA A 1035 -14.32 -31.21 -6.70
N ILE A 1036 -15.05 -30.60 -7.63
CA ILE A 1036 -16.06 -31.25 -8.48
C ILE A 1036 -15.52 -31.38 -9.91
N GLY A 1037 -15.43 -32.60 -10.43
CA GLY A 1037 -15.09 -32.82 -11.85
C GLY A 1037 -16.24 -32.42 -12.76
N THR A 1038 -16.04 -31.44 -13.64
CA THR A 1038 -17.12 -30.90 -14.50
C THR A 1038 -17.29 -31.66 -15.82
N THR A 1039 -16.32 -32.49 -16.20
CA THR A 1039 -16.40 -33.37 -17.37
C THR A 1039 -15.53 -34.63 -17.22
N SER A 1040 -15.66 -35.60 -18.13
CA SER A 1040 -14.80 -36.80 -18.11
C SER A 1040 -13.35 -36.44 -18.46
N GLY A 1041 -12.38 -36.90 -17.67
CA GLY A 1041 -10.98 -36.46 -17.77
C GLY A 1041 -10.66 -35.19 -16.99
N SER A 1042 -11.60 -34.69 -16.17
CA SER A 1042 -11.25 -33.74 -15.09
C SER A 1042 -10.26 -34.41 -14.13
N TYR A 1043 -9.34 -33.64 -13.53
CA TYR A 1043 -8.41 -34.21 -12.55
C TYR A 1043 -7.92 -33.20 -11.50
N VAL A 1044 -7.55 -33.74 -10.35
CA VAL A 1044 -6.70 -33.07 -9.35
C VAL A 1044 -5.34 -33.77 -9.31
N MET A 1045 -4.25 -33.01 -9.22
CA MET A 1045 -2.87 -33.49 -9.30
C MET A 1045 -2.07 -33.01 -8.09
N PHE A 1046 -1.40 -33.93 -7.41
CA PHE A 1046 -0.47 -33.64 -6.32
C PHE A 1046 0.96 -33.88 -6.80
N ASP A 1047 1.79 -32.84 -6.72
CA ASP A 1047 3.17 -32.92 -7.14
C ASP A 1047 4.04 -33.51 -6.02
N SER A 1048 5.05 -34.27 -6.43
CA SER A 1048 6.14 -34.74 -5.59
C SER A 1048 5.63 -35.51 -4.36
N LEU A 1049 4.86 -36.57 -4.60
CA LEU A 1049 4.52 -37.59 -3.60
C LEU A 1049 5.55 -38.72 -3.65
N ASP A 1050 6.15 -39.04 -2.51
CA ASP A 1050 6.83 -40.33 -2.34
C ASP A 1050 5.76 -41.44 -2.25
N MET A 1051 5.80 -42.37 -3.20
CA MET A 1051 4.90 -43.52 -3.24
C MET A 1051 5.39 -44.69 -2.38
N THR A 1052 6.64 -44.62 -1.88
CA THR A 1052 7.29 -45.70 -1.14
C THR A 1052 6.46 -46.16 0.05
N GLY A 1053 6.08 -47.45 0.05
CA GLY A 1053 5.32 -48.09 1.12
C GLY A 1053 3.81 -47.83 1.10
N LEU A 1054 3.29 -47.02 0.17
CA LEU A 1054 1.84 -46.81 0.04
C LEU A 1054 1.18 -48.06 -0.57
N ARG A 1055 -0.02 -48.39 -0.07
CA ARG A 1055 -0.83 -49.55 -0.49
C ARG A 1055 -2.18 -49.15 -1.09
N GLY A 1056 -2.57 -47.88 -0.94
CA GLY A 1056 -3.75 -47.31 -1.56
C GLY A 1056 -4.09 -45.93 -1.00
N LEU A 1057 -5.26 -45.43 -1.39
CA LEU A 1057 -5.88 -44.27 -0.75
C LEU A 1057 -7.38 -44.50 -0.55
N SER A 1058 -7.96 -43.80 0.42
CA SER A 1058 -9.41 -43.64 0.57
C SER A 1058 -9.77 -42.19 0.24
N ALA A 1059 -10.75 -41.97 -0.63
CA ALA A 1059 -11.20 -40.64 -1.04
C ALA A 1059 -12.64 -40.42 -0.59
N THR A 1060 -12.91 -39.35 0.16
CA THR A 1060 -14.27 -38.95 0.52
C THR A 1060 -14.95 -38.33 -0.70
N ALA A 1061 -15.91 -39.05 -1.27
CA ALA A 1061 -16.64 -38.69 -2.47
C ALA A 1061 -18.12 -38.40 -2.20
N PHE A 1062 -18.70 -37.51 -3.00
CA PHE A 1062 -20.11 -37.16 -2.98
C PHE A 1062 -20.70 -37.10 -4.40
N ALA A 1063 -21.84 -37.75 -4.62
CA ALA A 1063 -22.67 -37.61 -5.82
C ALA A 1063 -24.16 -37.72 -5.50
N SER A 1064 -24.98 -36.87 -6.09
CA SER A 1064 -26.45 -36.88 -6.02
C SER A 1064 -27.02 -36.31 -7.32
N ASP A 1065 -28.28 -36.60 -7.66
CA ASP A 1065 -28.90 -36.19 -8.93
C ASP A 1065 -28.84 -34.68 -9.20
N GLU A 1066 -28.86 -33.86 -8.14
CA GLU A 1066 -28.69 -32.40 -8.19
C GLU A 1066 -27.26 -31.92 -8.46
N ARG A 1067 -26.24 -32.74 -8.14
CA ARG A 1067 -24.83 -32.29 -8.02
C ARG A 1067 -23.83 -33.06 -8.87
N GLY A 1068 -24.21 -34.22 -9.42
CA GLY A 1068 -23.40 -34.93 -10.41
C GLY A 1068 -23.86 -36.35 -10.69
N VAL A 1069 -23.66 -36.80 -11.93
CA VAL A 1069 -24.15 -38.09 -12.45
C VAL A 1069 -23.31 -39.32 -12.02
N GLY A 1070 -22.37 -39.14 -11.10
CA GLY A 1070 -21.39 -40.15 -10.72
C GLY A 1070 -20.36 -40.44 -11.81
N GLY A 1071 -19.67 -41.55 -11.67
CA GLY A 1071 -18.62 -42.01 -12.56
C GLY A 1071 -17.66 -42.96 -11.86
N LYS A 1072 -16.41 -42.92 -12.29
CA LYS A 1072 -15.29 -43.67 -11.73
C LYS A 1072 -14.18 -42.69 -11.33
N LEU A 1073 -13.55 -42.94 -10.19
CA LEU A 1073 -12.32 -42.26 -9.77
C LEU A 1073 -11.13 -43.16 -10.09
N GLU A 1074 -10.15 -42.65 -10.83
CA GLU A 1074 -8.95 -43.40 -11.24
C GLU A 1074 -7.68 -42.69 -10.76
N VAL A 1075 -6.66 -43.45 -10.34
CA VAL A 1075 -5.40 -42.92 -9.78
C VAL A 1075 -4.23 -43.26 -10.70
N HIS A 1076 -3.63 -42.26 -11.34
CA HIS A 1076 -2.55 -42.42 -12.31
C HIS A 1076 -1.24 -41.78 -11.87
N LEU A 1077 -0.11 -42.37 -12.28
CA LEU A 1077 1.22 -41.81 -12.10
C LEU A 1077 1.63 -40.91 -13.28
N ASP A 1078 2.25 -39.77 -12.94
CA ASP A 1078 3.01 -38.84 -13.78
C ASP A 1078 2.29 -38.14 -14.95
N THR A 1079 1.18 -38.69 -15.45
CA THR A 1079 0.25 -38.02 -16.37
C THR A 1079 -1.19 -38.45 -16.06
N PRO A 1080 -2.22 -37.71 -16.52
CA PRO A 1080 -3.63 -38.11 -16.36
C PRO A 1080 -4.00 -39.44 -17.03
N THR A 1081 -3.14 -39.99 -17.87
CA THR A 1081 -3.33 -41.24 -18.62
C THR A 1081 -2.13 -42.18 -18.44
N GLY A 1082 -1.38 -42.01 -17.36
CA GLY A 1082 -0.19 -42.82 -17.06
C GLY A 1082 -0.55 -44.17 -16.42
N PRO A 1083 0.43 -44.89 -15.85
CA PRO A 1083 0.19 -46.16 -15.15
C PRO A 1083 -0.91 -46.02 -14.10
N LEU A 1084 -1.98 -46.81 -14.24
CA LEU A 1084 -3.10 -46.86 -13.31
C LEU A 1084 -2.69 -47.65 -12.06
N LEU A 1085 -2.76 -47.01 -10.90
CA LEU A 1085 -2.52 -47.67 -9.61
C LEU A 1085 -3.77 -48.36 -9.07
N GLY A 1086 -4.91 -47.68 -9.12
CA GLY A 1086 -6.17 -48.12 -8.51
C GLY A 1086 -7.33 -47.25 -8.94
N ALA A 1087 -8.55 -47.77 -8.80
CA ALA A 1087 -9.78 -47.07 -9.16
C ALA A 1087 -10.97 -47.53 -8.31
N ALA A 1088 -12.01 -46.70 -8.20
CA ALA A 1088 -13.27 -47.04 -7.55
C ALA A 1088 -14.46 -46.37 -8.26
N ASP A 1089 -15.63 -47.00 -8.20
CA ASP A 1089 -16.89 -46.41 -8.66
C ASP A 1089 -17.40 -45.36 -7.66
N VAL A 1090 -17.92 -44.24 -8.16
CA VAL A 1090 -18.63 -43.22 -7.38
C VAL A 1090 -20.03 -43.09 -8.00
N LYS A 1091 -21.03 -43.68 -7.36
CA LYS A 1091 -22.40 -43.77 -7.89
C LYS A 1091 -23.25 -42.63 -7.33
N VAL A 1092 -24.33 -42.28 -8.03
CA VAL A 1092 -25.34 -41.37 -7.47
C VAL A 1092 -25.84 -41.96 -6.15
N GLY A 1093 -25.82 -41.15 -5.08
CA GLY A 1093 -26.07 -41.59 -3.70
C GLY A 1093 -24.80 -41.91 -2.89
N THR A 1094 -23.61 -41.97 -3.48
CA THR A 1094 -22.35 -42.04 -2.72
C THR A 1094 -22.17 -40.77 -1.90
N ASN A 1095 -22.00 -40.91 -0.59
CA ASN A 1095 -21.75 -39.83 0.37
C ASN A 1095 -20.84 -40.36 1.49
N GLY A 1096 -19.54 -40.44 1.24
CA GLY A 1096 -18.59 -41.08 2.16
C GLY A 1096 -17.27 -41.50 1.50
N PRO A 1097 -16.42 -42.25 2.22
CA PRO A 1097 -15.16 -42.78 1.68
C PRO A 1097 -15.40 -43.87 0.61
N VAL A 1098 -14.67 -43.77 -0.50
CA VAL A 1098 -14.43 -44.85 -1.45
C VAL A 1098 -12.95 -45.27 -1.38
N ASN A 1099 -12.67 -46.58 -1.40
CA ASN A 1099 -11.31 -47.11 -1.23
C ASN A 1099 -10.70 -47.51 -2.59
N LEU A 1100 -9.46 -47.07 -2.84
CA LEU A 1100 -8.71 -47.26 -4.07
C LEU A 1100 -7.38 -47.98 -3.76
N PRO A 1101 -7.38 -49.32 -3.66
CA PRO A 1101 -6.16 -50.09 -3.44
C PRO A 1101 -5.21 -49.95 -4.63
N PHE A 1102 -3.91 -49.91 -4.36
CA PHE A 1102 -2.87 -49.83 -5.39
C PHE A 1102 -2.48 -51.24 -5.85
N ASN A 1103 -3.00 -51.65 -7.00
CA ASN A 1103 -2.75 -52.95 -7.63
C ASN A 1103 -1.33 -53.08 -8.21
N SER A 1104 -0.59 -51.98 -8.32
CA SER A 1104 0.83 -51.95 -8.72
C SER A 1104 1.58 -50.84 -7.98
N PRO A 1105 1.91 -51.01 -6.68
CA PRO A 1105 2.51 -49.96 -5.86
C PRO A 1105 3.88 -49.51 -6.39
N ALA A 1106 4.03 -48.19 -6.60
CA ALA A 1106 5.29 -47.58 -7.00
C ALA A 1106 6.16 -47.15 -5.79
N THR A 1107 7.39 -46.73 -6.06
CA THR A 1107 8.37 -46.28 -5.07
C THR A 1107 9.10 -45.03 -5.56
N GLY A 1108 9.52 -44.17 -4.63
CA GLY A 1108 10.12 -42.87 -4.95
C GLY A 1108 9.10 -41.78 -5.31
N MET A 1109 9.63 -40.63 -5.74
CA MET A 1109 8.87 -39.39 -5.94
C MET A 1109 8.18 -39.37 -7.31
N HIS A 1110 6.86 -39.23 -7.32
CA HIS A 1110 6.03 -39.12 -8.52
C HIS A 1110 5.04 -37.96 -8.42
N ARG A 1111 4.45 -37.54 -9.55
CA ARG A 1111 3.20 -36.78 -9.56
C ARG A 1111 2.02 -37.75 -9.56
N LEU A 1112 1.01 -37.49 -8.75
CA LEU A 1112 -0.17 -38.34 -8.65
C LEU A 1112 -1.42 -37.62 -9.15
N TYR A 1113 -2.11 -38.22 -10.11
CA TYR A 1113 -3.34 -37.70 -10.72
C TYR A 1113 -4.54 -38.51 -10.23
N LEU A 1114 -5.54 -37.83 -9.66
CA LEU A 1114 -6.86 -38.39 -9.39
C LEU A 1114 -7.82 -37.88 -10.45
N VAL A 1115 -8.29 -38.78 -11.30
CA VAL A 1115 -9.01 -38.50 -12.55
C VAL A 1115 -10.47 -38.92 -12.42
N PHE A 1116 -11.38 -38.03 -12.82
CA PHE A 1116 -12.83 -38.22 -12.79
C PHE A 1116 -13.27 -38.70 -14.17
N VAL A 1117 -13.79 -39.93 -14.27
CA VAL A 1117 -14.07 -40.60 -15.55
C VAL A 1117 -15.56 -40.98 -15.64
N ASN A 1118 -16.25 -40.43 -16.63
CA ASN A 1118 -17.60 -40.83 -17.04
C ASN A 1118 -17.88 -40.32 -18.46
N PRO A 1119 -17.49 -41.07 -19.52
CA PRO A 1119 -17.68 -40.64 -20.90
C PRO A 1119 -19.14 -40.34 -21.29
N SER A 1120 -20.10 -40.92 -20.57
CA SER A 1120 -21.53 -40.76 -20.80
C SER A 1120 -22.16 -39.53 -20.12
N ALA A 1121 -21.39 -38.75 -19.35
CA ALA A 1121 -21.92 -37.61 -18.58
C ALA A 1121 -22.30 -36.39 -19.45
N GLY A 1122 -21.73 -36.25 -20.64
CA GLY A 1122 -21.89 -35.06 -21.48
C GLY A 1122 -21.40 -33.78 -20.76
N PRO A 1123 -22.18 -32.70 -20.72
CA PRO A 1123 -21.82 -31.45 -20.04
C PRO A 1123 -22.13 -31.46 -18.53
N LYS A 1124 -22.65 -32.55 -17.96
CA LYS A 1124 -23.02 -32.61 -16.54
C LYS A 1124 -21.80 -32.89 -15.66
N PRO A 1125 -21.68 -32.26 -14.48
CA PRO A 1125 -20.68 -32.64 -13.47
C PRO A 1125 -20.78 -34.12 -13.08
N LEU A 1126 -19.64 -34.70 -12.72
CA LEU A 1126 -19.51 -36.12 -12.40
C LEU A 1126 -19.77 -36.37 -10.91
N PHE A 1127 -18.81 -36.01 -10.06
CA PHE A 1127 -18.88 -36.14 -8.62
C PHE A 1127 -17.91 -35.18 -7.95
N ALA A 1128 -18.05 -35.01 -6.63
CA ALA A 1128 -17.20 -34.16 -5.80
C ALA A 1128 -16.26 -34.98 -4.92
N LEU A 1129 -15.05 -34.48 -4.68
CA LEU A 1129 -14.10 -35.01 -3.69
C LEU A 1129 -13.74 -33.94 -2.65
N THR A 1130 -13.71 -34.30 -1.37
CA THR A 1130 -13.26 -33.40 -0.29
C THR A 1130 -11.89 -33.79 0.24
N THR A 1131 -11.75 -35.01 0.75
CA THR A 1131 -10.58 -35.50 1.50
C THR A 1131 -9.99 -36.75 0.84
N ILE A 1132 -8.66 -36.88 0.88
CA ILE A 1132 -7.89 -37.99 0.31
C ILE A 1132 -6.94 -38.47 1.39
N GLN A 1133 -7.14 -39.69 1.89
CA GLN A 1133 -6.33 -40.32 2.93
C GLN A 1133 -5.50 -41.47 2.36
N PHE A 1134 -4.18 -41.29 2.28
CA PHE A 1134 -3.23 -42.32 1.88
C PHE A 1134 -3.05 -43.37 2.97
N GLN A 1135 -2.83 -44.63 2.58
CA GLN A 1135 -2.64 -45.76 3.49
C GLN A 1135 -1.38 -46.55 3.16
N ASN A 1136 -0.67 -47.01 4.19
CA ASN A 1136 0.51 -47.88 4.06
C ASN A 1136 0.30 -49.32 4.56
N GLN A 1137 -0.92 -49.64 5.00
CA GLN A 1137 -1.40 -50.99 5.27
C GLN A 1137 -2.38 -51.41 4.15
N PRO A 1138 -2.62 -52.72 3.94
CA PRO A 1138 -3.69 -53.18 3.06
C PRO A 1138 -5.05 -52.58 3.45
N MET A 1139 -5.91 -52.33 2.46
CA MET A 1139 -7.30 -51.87 2.61
C MET A 1139 -8.29 -52.97 2.23
#